data_AF-A0A2N0NZU0-F1
#
_entry.id   AF-A0A2N0NZU0-F1
#
_cell.length_a   1.000
_cell.length_b   1.000
_cell.length_c   1.000
_cell.angle_alpha   90.00
_cell.angle_beta   90.00
_cell.angle_gamma   90.00
#
_symmetry.space_group_name_H-M   'P 1'
#
loop_
_entity.id
_entity.type
_entity.pdbx_description
1 polymer ?
#
loop_
_entity_poly.entity_id
_entity_poly.type
_entity_poly.pdbx_seq_one_letter_code
_entity_poly.pdbx_strand_id
1 'polypeptide(L)'
;MNKCKKYDVSLIKVGKLDEELHFGAFGRFWWKSRDNILYPIRLEMKTLVTLNKTHFIITVVKGTSVAAFQPGYICEANGITSSVYDTPSGAINFLYHILFSSKTRFSGPLICGFNDKEINKRILDDIPFQPFTIMVGNLQIFIGMIGVSDQENLGYVGPGYLSSFIYRVGEEKIRTLFVQQIHQRHCSVALYQDERIKLKYSGKNPVEVWKEVWKKIEVLQNWDGKTLFGINHEKTQNLVNILRTPSCTINEWNNEIMMTQLYKQHLYKFTPASIPWYEFLLNWKEYKCNIIELYSALENIYPEEYQFKEREFRAWKALLRSVGCTNITPFDKDKSDKEFWTKAENPIDDKHVLIYLYENNFLDMSLPDDNPNPIVNKFWSCFNESLKVNKKGIDGKRRILSIIADDFSYEEIRTNLLVAPTTIFDARKYARLNGPGAKQIEKPIRTVAKLSQEKLEQFSIFFEDKANVIMSSYKSDAKTQLPVLYLKNTKKALWEKFQETYPNGLKRTTFYCQLEGNRYQYREDMGGLCAICNTYGYEVFGYLKNLIQKEVSLMEIQNNFIQRAENLQRYLKKSYEQKFTISENGTTRHDPCINHCLLYAFGTCDKLHTQICNECQELFTFFNDLKKIIGLDSLDDLKIYEEKLIYYLSHQTRKVYLNSQFNATILELDEKGAIFLVDYKMKILPQTARETKQDFYGKKGWSLHSVLVYTKSSNSQIRIEAFDHWSCDAKQDAWFTASSLHG
;
A
#
# COMPACT_ATOMS: atom_id res chain seq x y z
N MET A 1 -8.07 1.19 3.75
CA MET A 1 -8.29 2.15 2.65
C MET A 1 -9.45 3.07 3.04
N ASN A 2 -9.17 4.35 3.29
CA ASN A 2 -10.23 5.32 3.65
C ASN A 2 -11.10 5.61 2.42
N LYS A 3 -12.44 5.53 2.58
CA LYS A 3 -13.40 5.98 1.55
C LYS A 3 -13.16 7.48 1.28
N CYS A 4 -12.49 7.79 0.16
CA CYS A 4 -12.33 9.17 -0.28
C CYS A 4 -13.71 9.70 -0.73
N LYS A 5 -14.13 10.88 -0.26
CA LYS A 5 -15.37 11.52 -0.72
C LYS A 5 -15.28 11.70 -2.24
N LYS A 6 -16.28 11.19 -2.96
CA LYS A 6 -16.43 11.41 -4.40
C LYS A 6 -17.33 12.62 -4.62
N TYR A 7 -16.93 13.48 -5.54
CA TYR A 7 -17.72 14.60 -6.04
C TYR A 7 -18.08 14.29 -7.49
N ASP A 8 -19.27 14.69 -7.91
CA ASP A 8 -19.67 14.65 -9.31
C ASP A 8 -19.08 15.88 -10.01
N VAL A 9 -18.07 15.65 -10.85
CA VAL A 9 -17.29 16.69 -11.51
C VAL A 9 -17.32 16.46 -13.01
N SER A 10 -17.62 17.50 -13.77
CA SER A 10 -17.57 17.49 -15.23
C SER A 10 -16.53 18.47 -15.76
N LEU A 11 -15.76 18.06 -16.76
CA LEU A 11 -14.86 18.94 -17.50
C LEU A 11 -15.64 19.71 -18.56
N ILE A 12 -15.82 21.03 -18.37
CA ILE A 12 -16.50 21.90 -19.34
C ILE A 12 -15.55 22.26 -20.48
N LYS A 13 -14.30 22.60 -20.14
CA LYS A 13 -13.29 23.02 -21.09
C LYS A 13 -11.95 22.41 -20.69
N VAL A 14 -11.32 21.68 -21.61
CA VAL A 14 -10.01 21.04 -21.40
C VAL A 14 -8.93 22.09 -21.10
N GLY A 15 -9.00 23.26 -21.74
CA GLY A 15 -7.98 24.30 -21.63
C GLY A 15 -6.86 24.12 -22.64
N LYS A 16 -5.91 25.06 -22.65
CA LYS A 16 -4.78 25.11 -23.58
C LYS A 16 -3.49 24.67 -22.87
N LEU A 17 -2.67 23.91 -23.59
CA LEU A 17 -1.27 23.74 -23.25
C LEU A 17 -0.49 24.98 -23.73
N ASP A 18 0.33 25.50 -22.83
CA ASP A 18 1.20 26.64 -23.09
C ASP A 18 2.64 26.20 -22.87
N GLU A 19 3.47 26.34 -23.89
CA GLU A 19 4.83 25.78 -23.90
C GLU A 19 5.71 26.38 -22.80
N GLU A 20 5.62 27.71 -22.58
CA GLU A 20 6.38 28.41 -21.56
C GLU A 20 5.94 27.99 -20.15
N LEU A 21 4.64 27.89 -19.92
CA LEU A 21 4.08 27.56 -18.61
C LEU A 21 4.25 26.09 -18.23
N HIS A 22 4.10 25.16 -19.18
CA HIS A 22 4.10 23.72 -18.89
C HIS A 22 5.47 23.08 -19.04
N PHE A 23 6.29 23.57 -19.96
CA PHE A 23 7.59 22.98 -20.31
C PHE A 23 8.77 23.94 -20.10
N GLY A 24 8.52 25.20 -19.71
CA GLY A 24 9.56 26.17 -19.36
C GLY A 24 10.07 26.07 -17.92
N ALA A 25 10.78 27.11 -17.48
CA ALA A 25 11.48 27.17 -16.19
C ALA A 25 10.57 26.89 -14.98
N PHE A 26 9.33 27.36 -15.02
CA PHE A 26 8.33 27.21 -13.98
C PHE A 26 7.35 26.05 -14.22
N GLY A 27 7.62 25.22 -15.25
CA GLY A 27 6.84 24.06 -15.68
C GLY A 27 6.30 23.23 -14.52
N ARG A 28 7.16 22.92 -13.54
CA ARG A 28 6.83 22.10 -12.38
C ARG A 28 5.54 22.50 -11.64
N PHE A 29 5.16 23.78 -11.63
CA PHE A 29 3.95 24.24 -10.94
C PHE A 29 2.65 23.95 -11.72
N TRP A 30 2.76 23.71 -13.03
CA TRP A 30 1.65 23.43 -13.93
C TRP A 30 1.37 21.92 -14.09
N TRP A 31 1.98 21.08 -13.25
CA TRP A 31 1.75 19.63 -13.22
C TRP A 31 1.35 19.16 -11.82
N LYS A 32 0.22 18.45 -11.74
CA LYS A 32 -0.32 17.88 -10.50
C LYS A 32 0.04 16.40 -10.38
N SER A 33 0.70 16.04 -9.28
CA SER A 33 0.99 14.64 -8.96
C SER A 33 -0.21 13.91 -8.35
N ARG A 34 -0.55 12.75 -8.92
CA ARG A 34 -1.53 11.79 -8.40
C ARG A 34 -1.14 10.37 -8.80
N ASP A 35 -1.13 9.44 -7.85
CA ASP A 35 -0.77 8.03 -8.08
C ASP A 35 0.55 7.85 -8.85
N ASN A 36 1.57 8.67 -8.51
CA ASN A 36 2.88 8.74 -9.17
C ASN A 36 2.88 9.17 -10.65
N ILE A 37 1.76 9.68 -11.15
CA ILE A 37 1.59 10.25 -12.50
C ILE A 37 1.43 11.77 -12.38
N LEU A 38 1.98 12.52 -13.33
CA LEU A 38 1.81 13.97 -13.42
C LEU A 38 0.75 14.31 -14.47
N TYR A 39 -0.26 15.08 -14.05
CA TYR A 39 -1.35 15.56 -14.90
C TYR A 39 -1.21 17.07 -15.12
N PRO A 40 -1.40 17.60 -16.34
CA PRO A 40 -1.25 19.02 -16.59
C PRO A 40 -2.41 19.81 -15.97
N ILE A 41 -2.12 21.03 -15.53
CA ILE A 41 -3.10 22.02 -15.10
C ILE A 41 -3.23 23.02 -16.25
N ARG A 42 -4.13 22.76 -17.20
CA ARG A 42 -4.16 23.55 -18.45
C ARG A 42 -4.67 24.97 -18.23
N LEU A 43 -4.14 25.92 -18.99
CA LEU A 43 -4.59 27.31 -18.96
C LEU A 43 -6.02 27.41 -19.50
N GLU A 44 -6.88 28.21 -18.88
CA GLU A 44 -8.32 28.31 -19.20
C GLU A 44 -9.12 27.00 -19.01
N MET A 45 -8.56 25.99 -18.34
CA MET A 45 -9.29 24.76 -17.99
C MET A 45 -10.50 25.11 -17.11
N LYS A 46 -11.68 24.58 -17.45
CA LYS A 46 -12.92 24.79 -16.68
C LYS A 46 -13.51 23.48 -16.22
N THR A 47 -13.73 23.37 -14.91
CA THR A 47 -14.38 22.20 -14.28
C THR A 47 -15.62 22.66 -13.54
N LEU A 48 -16.69 21.88 -13.61
CA LEU A 48 -17.92 22.12 -12.89
C LEU A 48 -18.17 21.03 -11.87
N VAL A 49 -18.52 21.46 -10.66
CA VAL A 49 -18.96 20.60 -9.58
C VAL A 49 -20.30 21.09 -9.04
N THR A 50 -21.16 20.16 -8.65
CA THR A 50 -22.43 20.52 -8.01
C THR A 50 -22.31 20.32 -6.50
N LEU A 51 -22.40 21.40 -5.73
CA LEU A 51 -22.34 21.40 -4.27
C LEU A 51 -23.58 22.10 -3.72
N ASN A 52 -24.29 21.46 -2.79
CA ASN A 52 -25.51 22.00 -2.19
C ASN A 52 -26.55 22.45 -3.23
N LYS A 53 -26.74 21.67 -4.30
CA LYS A 53 -27.61 21.99 -5.46
C LYS A 53 -27.25 23.28 -6.22
N THR A 54 -26.03 23.79 -6.05
CA THR A 54 -25.50 24.93 -6.80
C THR A 54 -24.29 24.49 -7.63
N HIS A 55 -24.21 24.97 -8.86
CA HIS A 55 -23.08 24.72 -9.74
C HIS A 55 -21.94 25.70 -9.44
N PHE A 56 -20.77 25.13 -9.20
CA PHE A 56 -19.52 25.86 -9.03
C PHE A 56 -18.62 25.55 -10.22
N ILE A 57 -18.19 26.58 -10.93
CA ILE A 57 -17.25 26.48 -12.04
C ILE A 57 -15.89 26.96 -11.55
N ILE A 58 -14.87 26.12 -11.65
CA ILE A 58 -13.48 26.50 -11.39
C ILE A 58 -12.79 26.71 -12.72
N THR A 59 -12.21 27.89 -12.92
CA THR A 59 -11.41 28.27 -14.08
C THR A 59 -9.94 28.45 -13.69
N VAL A 60 -9.04 27.83 -14.43
CA VAL A 60 -7.59 28.03 -14.29
C VAL A 60 -7.14 29.26 -15.09
N VAL A 61 -6.35 30.12 -14.46
CA VAL A 61 -5.78 31.34 -15.05
C VAL A 61 -4.27 31.41 -14.84
N LYS A 62 -3.58 32.27 -15.61
CA LYS A 62 -2.14 32.50 -15.47
C LYS A 62 -1.89 33.46 -14.31
N GLY A 63 -1.12 33.00 -13.32
CA GLY A 63 -0.64 33.82 -12.23
C GLY A 63 -1.67 34.12 -11.15
N THR A 64 -1.17 34.71 -10.07
CA THR A 64 -1.90 35.29 -8.94
C THR A 64 -1.32 36.67 -8.64
N SER A 65 -1.89 37.41 -7.69
CA SER A 65 -1.32 38.68 -7.22
C SER A 65 0.08 38.54 -6.60
N VAL A 66 0.49 37.32 -6.23
CA VAL A 66 1.75 37.04 -5.51
C VAL A 66 2.76 36.27 -6.38
N ALA A 67 2.31 35.53 -7.39
CA ALA A 67 3.14 34.66 -8.22
C ALA A 67 2.62 34.65 -9.66
N ALA A 68 3.37 35.22 -10.60
CA ALA A 68 2.97 35.41 -11.99
C ALA A 68 3.07 34.12 -12.84
N PHE A 69 3.95 33.19 -12.46
CA PHE A 69 4.22 31.97 -13.24
C PHE A 69 3.61 30.70 -12.63
N GLN A 70 2.75 30.84 -11.62
CA GLN A 70 1.99 29.74 -11.02
C GLN A 70 0.54 29.73 -11.51
N PRO A 71 -0.15 28.57 -11.48
CA PRO A 71 -1.56 28.52 -11.82
C PRO A 71 -2.40 29.25 -10.77
N GLY A 72 -3.24 30.18 -11.23
CA GLY A 72 -4.28 30.82 -10.44
C GLY A 72 -5.64 30.16 -10.67
N TYR A 73 -6.54 30.31 -9.71
CA TYR A 73 -7.86 29.68 -9.74
C TYR A 73 -8.95 30.70 -9.40
N ILE A 74 -9.96 30.75 -10.26
CA ILE A 74 -11.18 31.54 -10.07
C ILE A 74 -12.34 30.55 -9.91
N CYS A 75 -13.23 30.82 -8.96
CA CYS A 75 -14.47 30.08 -8.79
C CYS A 75 -15.67 30.98 -9.08
N GLU A 76 -16.64 30.47 -9.83
CA GLU A 76 -17.87 31.16 -10.22
C GLU A 76 -19.09 30.33 -9.82
N ALA A 77 -20.07 30.95 -9.18
CA ALA A 77 -21.34 30.32 -8.80
C ALA A 77 -22.42 31.39 -8.59
N ASN A 78 -23.64 31.15 -9.09
CA ASN A 78 -24.79 32.07 -8.98
C ASN A 78 -24.49 33.54 -9.38
N GLY A 79 -23.66 33.75 -10.42
CA GLY A 79 -23.28 35.09 -10.87
C GLY A 79 -22.27 35.83 -9.99
N ILE A 80 -21.75 35.18 -8.94
CA ILE A 80 -20.66 35.70 -8.10
C ILE A 80 -19.36 35.00 -8.48
N THR A 81 -18.29 35.78 -8.60
CA THR A 81 -16.95 35.31 -8.96
C THR A 81 -15.98 35.60 -7.83
N SER A 82 -15.15 34.62 -7.46
CA SER A 82 -14.07 34.83 -6.50
C SER A 82 -12.95 35.69 -7.11
N SER A 83 -12.11 36.28 -6.26
CA SER A 83 -10.78 36.74 -6.71
C SER A 83 -9.93 35.55 -7.17
N VAL A 84 -8.75 35.84 -7.74
CA VAL A 84 -7.78 34.81 -8.12
C VAL A 84 -7.08 34.27 -6.87
N TYR A 85 -7.19 32.97 -6.63
CA TYR A 85 -6.49 32.27 -5.55
C TYR A 85 -5.34 31.41 -6.09
N ASP A 86 -4.36 31.13 -5.24
CA ASP A 86 -3.23 30.22 -5.47
C ASP A 86 -3.63 28.74 -5.49
N THR A 87 -4.80 28.41 -4.93
CA THR A 87 -5.31 27.05 -4.85
C THR A 87 -6.79 26.97 -5.22
N PRO A 88 -7.22 25.87 -5.87
CA PRO A 88 -8.63 25.67 -6.19
C PRO A 88 -9.49 25.51 -4.92
N SER A 89 -8.90 24.94 -3.85
CA SER A 89 -9.54 24.89 -2.53
C SER A 89 -9.83 26.28 -1.98
N GLY A 90 -8.91 27.22 -2.13
CA GLY A 90 -9.08 28.60 -1.66
C GLY A 90 -10.25 29.28 -2.35
N ALA A 91 -10.25 29.26 -3.70
CA ALA A 91 -11.28 29.88 -4.52
C ALA A 91 -12.69 29.36 -4.18
N ILE A 92 -12.88 28.04 -4.16
CA ILE A 92 -14.21 27.47 -3.91
C ILE A 92 -14.67 27.60 -2.47
N ASN A 93 -13.78 27.43 -1.48
CA ASN A 93 -14.18 27.52 -0.08
C ASN A 93 -14.57 28.95 0.30
N PHE A 94 -13.86 29.95 -0.26
CA PHE A 94 -14.23 31.34 -0.11
C PHE A 94 -15.61 31.62 -0.68
N LEU A 95 -15.86 31.22 -1.93
CA LEU A 95 -17.13 31.47 -2.59
C LEU A 95 -18.29 30.71 -1.93
N TYR A 96 -18.05 29.47 -1.50
CA TYR A 96 -19.03 28.68 -0.76
C TYR A 96 -19.39 29.29 0.59
N HIS A 97 -18.40 29.86 1.30
CA HIS A 97 -18.65 30.57 2.54
C HIS A 97 -19.50 31.82 2.32
N ILE A 98 -19.24 32.58 1.24
CA ILE A 98 -20.05 33.76 0.89
C ILE A 98 -21.50 33.36 0.58
N LEU A 99 -21.71 32.31 -0.21
CA LEU A 99 -23.05 31.92 -0.66
C LEU A 99 -23.90 31.28 0.44
N PHE A 100 -23.28 30.52 1.37
CA PHE A 100 -24.02 29.69 2.33
C PHE A 100 -23.71 29.99 3.81
N SER A 101 -22.86 30.97 4.11
CA SER A 101 -22.37 31.26 5.48
C SER A 101 -21.82 30.02 6.19
N SER A 102 -21.23 29.09 5.42
CA SER A 102 -20.79 27.79 5.91
C SER A 102 -19.26 27.68 5.89
N LYS A 103 -18.67 27.18 6.98
CA LYS A 103 -17.23 26.89 7.09
C LYS A 103 -16.85 25.51 6.52
N THR A 104 -17.68 24.94 5.66
CA THR A 104 -17.40 23.66 5.01
C THR A 104 -16.19 23.82 4.09
N ARG A 105 -15.22 22.90 4.21
CA ARG A 105 -14.02 22.90 3.38
C ARG A 105 -14.08 21.75 2.40
N PHE A 106 -13.78 22.06 1.15
CA PHE A 106 -13.68 21.13 0.05
C PHE A 106 -12.23 21.04 -0.44
N SER A 107 -11.90 19.87 -1.01
CA SER A 107 -10.58 19.60 -1.56
C SER A 107 -10.54 20.00 -3.04
N GLY A 108 -9.76 21.01 -3.35
CA GLY A 108 -9.58 21.52 -4.71
C GLY A 108 -9.19 20.44 -5.73
N PRO A 109 -8.19 19.57 -5.48
CA PRO A 109 -7.85 18.50 -6.43
C PRO A 109 -9.01 17.54 -6.73
N LEU A 110 -9.86 17.25 -5.73
CA LEU A 110 -11.03 16.39 -5.94
C LEU A 110 -12.10 17.09 -6.78
N ILE A 111 -12.29 18.39 -6.55
CA ILE A 111 -13.27 19.20 -7.26
C ILE A 111 -12.84 19.56 -8.69
N CYS A 112 -11.54 19.69 -8.93
CA CYS A 112 -10.99 19.86 -10.27
C CYS A 112 -10.97 18.55 -11.08
N GLY A 113 -11.50 17.45 -10.54
CA GLY A 113 -11.66 16.21 -11.29
C GLY A 113 -10.39 15.38 -11.48
N PHE A 114 -9.29 15.66 -10.77
CA PHE A 114 -8.05 14.88 -10.90
C PHE A 114 -8.15 13.42 -10.40
N ASN A 115 -9.28 13.04 -9.78
CA ASN A 115 -9.61 11.66 -9.43
C ASN A 115 -10.48 10.95 -10.48
N ASP A 116 -10.98 11.69 -11.47
CA ASP A 116 -11.83 11.16 -12.51
C ASP A 116 -10.95 10.67 -13.67
N LYS A 117 -11.09 9.39 -14.02
CA LYS A 117 -10.27 8.74 -15.04
C LYS A 117 -10.54 9.30 -16.45
N GLU A 118 -11.79 9.69 -16.74
CA GLU A 118 -12.16 10.23 -18.05
C GLU A 118 -11.64 11.65 -18.23
N ILE A 119 -11.73 12.47 -17.18
CA ILE A 119 -11.12 13.82 -17.19
C ILE A 119 -9.61 13.70 -17.37
N ASN A 120 -8.97 12.83 -16.60
CA ASN A 120 -7.54 12.58 -16.67
C ASN A 120 -7.09 12.10 -18.05
N LYS A 121 -7.87 11.25 -18.73
CA LYS A 121 -7.59 10.82 -20.11
C LYS A 121 -7.63 12.01 -21.07
N ARG A 122 -8.72 12.79 -21.04
CA ARG A 122 -8.91 13.96 -21.93
C ARG A 122 -7.84 15.04 -21.78
N ILE A 123 -7.37 15.30 -20.56
CA ILE A 123 -6.31 16.29 -20.34
C ILE A 123 -4.91 15.76 -20.71
N LEU A 124 -4.77 14.47 -21.00
CA LEU A 124 -3.51 13.84 -21.42
C LEU A 124 -3.41 13.60 -22.95
N ASP A 125 -4.52 13.61 -23.68
CA ASP A 125 -4.61 13.11 -25.07
C ASP A 125 -3.64 13.80 -26.08
N ASP A 126 -3.33 15.09 -25.90
CA ASP A 126 -2.51 15.92 -26.83
C ASP A 126 -1.20 16.42 -26.20
N ILE A 127 -0.64 15.70 -25.22
CA ILE A 127 0.62 16.10 -24.56
C ILE A 127 1.84 15.59 -25.35
N PRO A 128 2.78 16.47 -25.77
CA PRO A 128 3.96 16.07 -26.54
C PRO A 128 4.98 15.26 -25.72
N PHE A 129 5.09 15.56 -24.44
CA PHE A 129 5.95 14.85 -23.50
C PHE A 129 5.31 14.93 -22.12
N GLN A 130 5.16 13.79 -21.44
CA GLN A 130 4.65 13.76 -20.08
C GLN A 130 5.79 13.85 -19.07
N PRO A 131 5.90 14.95 -18.30
CA PRO A 131 6.93 15.08 -17.28
C PRO A 131 6.82 14.03 -16.21
N PHE A 132 7.94 13.79 -15.53
CA PHE A 132 7.97 12.93 -14.37
C PHE A 132 8.90 13.50 -13.31
N THR A 133 8.85 12.90 -12.13
CA THR A 133 9.65 13.29 -10.99
C THR A 133 10.51 12.13 -10.54
N ILE A 134 11.75 12.43 -10.16
CA ILE A 134 12.72 11.48 -9.60
C ILE A 134 13.13 11.96 -8.20
N MET A 135 13.61 11.03 -7.37
CA MET A 135 14.09 11.32 -6.03
C MET A 135 15.61 11.11 -5.96
N VAL A 136 16.32 12.11 -5.45
CA VAL A 136 17.76 12.06 -5.19
C VAL A 136 17.98 12.45 -3.73
N GLY A 137 18.12 11.45 -2.86
CA GLY A 137 18.02 11.65 -1.42
C GLY A 137 16.69 12.30 -1.05
N ASN A 138 16.74 13.49 -0.43
CA ASN A 138 15.55 14.27 -0.07
C ASN A 138 15.15 15.29 -1.16
N LEU A 139 15.85 15.35 -2.28
CA LEU A 139 15.55 16.25 -3.40
C LEU A 139 14.55 15.60 -4.35
N GLN A 140 13.48 16.33 -4.62
CA GLN A 140 12.48 15.95 -5.61
C GLN A 140 12.75 16.71 -6.92
N ILE A 141 13.35 16.04 -7.90
CA ILE A 141 13.74 16.63 -9.18
C ILE A 141 12.65 16.37 -10.22
N PHE A 142 12.10 17.45 -10.78
CA PHE A 142 11.17 17.42 -11.91
C PHE A 142 11.94 17.36 -13.23
N ILE A 143 11.60 16.41 -14.09
CA ILE A 143 12.11 16.31 -15.46
C ILE A 143 10.99 16.77 -16.39
N GLY A 144 11.14 17.97 -16.95
CA GLY A 144 10.12 18.66 -17.73
C GLY A 144 10.19 18.38 -19.22
N MET A 145 11.40 18.16 -19.74
CA MET A 145 11.66 17.83 -21.15
C MET A 145 12.94 17.00 -21.27
N ILE A 146 13.01 16.16 -22.30
CA ILE A 146 14.21 15.39 -22.63
C ILE A 146 14.55 15.59 -24.10
N GLY A 147 15.74 16.14 -24.37
CA GLY A 147 16.42 16.02 -25.65
C GLY A 147 17.38 14.84 -25.63
N VAL A 148 17.69 14.26 -26.79
CA VAL A 148 18.68 13.18 -26.95
C VAL A 148 19.91 13.66 -27.72
N SER A 149 21.07 13.06 -27.43
CA SER A 149 22.30 13.27 -28.18
C SER A 149 23.17 12.02 -28.18
N ASP A 150 24.19 11.99 -29.03
CA ASP A 150 25.19 10.92 -29.02
C ASP A 150 26.34 11.16 -28.03
N GLN A 151 26.24 12.21 -27.22
CA GLN A 151 27.30 12.58 -26.27
C GLN A 151 27.19 11.77 -24.98
N GLU A 152 28.06 10.77 -24.82
CA GLU A 152 28.12 9.91 -23.64
C GLU A 152 28.42 10.68 -22.34
N ASN A 153 29.22 11.74 -22.41
CA ASN A 153 29.51 12.60 -21.25
C ASN A 153 28.26 13.29 -20.69
N LEU A 154 27.20 13.45 -21.49
CA LEU A 154 25.88 13.96 -21.09
C LEU A 154 24.89 12.84 -20.74
N GLY A 155 25.34 11.59 -20.60
CA GLY A 155 24.45 10.44 -20.43
C GLY A 155 23.50 10.29 -21.62
N TYR A 156 23.97 10.70 -22.81
CA TYR A 156 23.23 10.72 -24.07
C TYR A 156 21.97 11.61 -24.09
N VAL A 157 21.88 12.51 -23.12
CA VAL A 157 20.90 13.58 -23.09
C VAL A 157 21.41 14.74 -23.95
N GLY A 158 20.52 15.42 -24.64
CA GLY A 158 20.83 16.45 -25.62
C GLY A 158 20.10 17.77 -25.41
N PRO A 159 20.24 18.68 -26.39
CA PRO A 159 19.61 19.99 -26.37
C PRO A 159 18.09 19.89 -26.22
N GLY A 160 17.50 20.75 -25.38
CA GLY A 160 16.07 20.70 -25.06
C GLY A 160 15.75 19.91 -23.79
N TYR A 161 16.77 19.37 -23.10
CA TYR A 161 16.58 18.84 -21.75
C TYR A 161 16.30 19.95 -20.74
N LEU A 162 15.31 19.72 -19.87
CA LEU A 162 14.97 20.60 -18.77
C LEU A 162 14.68 19.79 -17.51
N SER A 163 15.37 20.12 -16.43
CA SER A 163 15.03 19.64 -15.08
C SER A 163 15.02 20.77 -14.06
N SER A 164 14.21 20.61 -13.01
CA SER A 164 14.14 21.62 -11.95
C SER A 164 13.84 21.02 -10.58
N PHE A 165 14.32 21.69 -9.54
CA PHE A 165 14.03 21.32 -8.15
C PHE A 165 14.08 22.54 -7.24
N ILE A 166 13.47 22.41 -6.05
CA ILE A 166 13.42 23.49 -5.06
C ILE A 166 14.32 23.12 -3.90
N TYR A 167 15.18 24.05 -3.49
CA TYR A 167 16.05 23.89 -2.34
C TYR A 167 16.15 25.20 -1.54
N ARG A 168 16.46 25.11 -0.25
CA ARG A 168 16.62 26.28 0.63
C ARG A 168 18.10 26.65 0.72
N VAL A 169 18.44 27.87 0.34
CA VAL A 169 19.83 28.34 0.17
C VAL A 169 20.15 29.41 1.21
N GLY A 170 21.37 29.39 1.75
CA GLY A 170 21.87 30.36 2.73
C GLY A 170 21.37 30.14 4.16
N GLU A 171 21.88 30.94 5.10
CA GLU A 171 21.50 30.89 6.53
C GLU A 171 20.02 31.21 6.75
N GLU A 172 19.48 32.16 5.99
CA GLU A 172 18.06 32.53 5.99
C GLU A 172 17.15 31.47 5.34
N LYS A 173 17.73 30.38 4.81
CA LYS A 173 17.01 29.25 4.19
C LYS A 173 16.01 29.69 3.11
N ILE A 174 16.43 30.62 2.25
CA ILE A 174 15.60 31.21 1.20
C ILE A 174 15.21 30.13 0.19
N ARG A 175 13.90 29.97 -0.04
CA ARG A 175 13.36 29.00 -1.01
C ARG A 175 13.75 29.41 -2.42
N THR A 176 14.60 28.61 -3.06
CA THR A 176 15.15 28.88 -4.38
C THR A 176 14.79 27.76 -5.35
N LEU A 177 14.36 28.11 -6.56
CA LEU A 177 14.11 27.17 -7.65
C LEU A 177 15.37 27.08 -8.52
N PHE A 178 15.93 25.88 -8.62
CA PHE A 178 17.03 25.55 -9.52
C PHE A 178 16.44 25.02 -10.83
N VAL A 179 16.77 25.66 -11.95
CA VAL A 179 16.38 25.24 -13.29
C VAL A 179 17.64 24.90 -14.06
N GLN A 180 17.69 23.67 -14.57
CA GLN A 180 18.83 23.08 -15.23
C GLN A 180 18.45 22.77 -16.67
N GLN A 181 19.26 23.21 -17.62
CA GLN A 181 19.01 23.02 -19.04
C GLN A 181 20.28 22.56 -19.76
N ILE A 182 20.10 21.74 -20.78
CA ILE A 182 21.16 21.36 -21.72
C ILE A 182 20.87 22.02 -23.06
N HIS A 183 21.85 22.77 -23.55
CA HIS A 183 21.83 23.46 -24.84
C HIS A 183 22.83 22.79 -25.78
N GLN A 184 22.82 23.17 -27.06
CA GLN A 184 23.72 22.61 -28.09
C GLN A 184 25.21 22.63 -27.74
N ARG A 185 25.67 23.67 -27.03
CA ARG A 185 27.11 23.89 -26.77
C ARG A 185 27.48 23.94 -25.29
N HIS A 186 26.50 23.97 -24.39
CA HIS A 186 26.73 24.13 -22.95
C HIS A 186 25.52 23.69 -22.13
N CYS A 187 25.74 23.46 -20.84
CA CYS A 187 24.71 23.28 -19.83
C CYS A 187 24.57 24.56 -19.00
N SER A 188 23.36 24.87 -18.54
CA SER A 188 23.11 26.03 -17.69
C SER A 188 22.31 25.67 -16.44
N VAL A 189 22.63 26.33 -15.33
CA VAL A 189 21.86 26.27 -14.08
C VAL A 189 21.46 27.68 -13.69
N ALA A 190 20.17 27.96 -13.64
CA ALA A 190 19.59 29.24 -13.25
C ALA A 190 18.87 29.12 -11.90
N LEU A 191 19.11 30.07 -11.01
CA LEU A 191 18.51 30.14 -9.68
C LEU A 191 17.48 31.25 -9.66
N TYR A 192 16.24 30.87 -9.37
CA TYR A 192 15.11 31.77 -9.26
C TYR A 192 14.69 31.95 -7.81
N GLN A 193 14.58 33.21 -7.38
CA GLN A 193 13.97 33.63 -6.12
C GLN A 193 12.93 34.69 -6.46
N ASP A 194 11.72 34.55 -5.91
CA ASP A 194 10.57 35.41 -6.23
C ASP A 194 10.33 35.53 -7.75
N GLU A 195 10.46 34.40 -8.45
CA GLU A 195 10.29 34.27 -9.91
C GLU A 195 11.27 35.10 -10.76
N ARG A 196 12.31 35.67 -10.16
CA ARG A 196 13.39 36.39 -10.86
C ARG A 196 14.69 35.61 -10.79
N ILE A 197 15.44 35.62 -11.90
CA ILE A 197 16.78 35.04 -11.95
C ILE A 197 17.69 35.88 -11.04
N LYS A 198 18.29 35.24 -10.04
CA LYS A 198 19.31 35.86 -9.19
C LYS A 198 20.71 35.55 -9.68
N LEU A 199 20.93 34.29 -10.04
CA LEU A 199 22.22 33.79 -10.49
C LEU A 199 22.00 32.82 -11.65
N LYS A 200 22.91 32.86 -12.62
CA LYS A 200 22.91 31.93 -13.75
C LYS A 200 24.35 31.50 -14.02
N TYR A 201 24.54 30.19 -14.12
CA TYR A 201 25.82 29.55 -14.36
C TYR A 201 25.77 28.78 -15.67
N SER A 202 26.89 28.71 -16.37
CA SER A 202 27.06 27.92 -17.61
C SER A 202 28.36 27.13 -17.56
N GLY A 203 28.34 25.88 -18.02
CA GLY A 203 29.52 25.02 -18.14
C GLY A 203 29.38 24.06 -19.32
N LYS A 204 30.45 23.38 -19.74
CA LYS A 204 30.38 22.52 -20.94
C LYS A 204 29.52 21.28 -20.72
N ASN A 205 29.41 20.81 -19.48
CA ASN A 205 28.66 19.62 -19.10
C ASN A 205 28.05 19.80 -17.68
N PRO A 206 27.14 18.90 -17.24
CA PRO A 206 26.51 18.97 -15.93
C PRO A 206 27.48 19.03 -14.75
N VAL A 207 28.64 18.36 -14.85
CA VAL A 207 29.63 18.34 -13.77
C VAL A 207 30.33 19.69 -13.66
N GLU A 208 30.75 20.26 -14.79
CA GLU A 208 31.43 21.57 -14.82
C GLU A 208 30.52 22.71 -14.36
N VAL A 209 29.27 22.74 -14.81
CA VAL A 209 28.36 23.82 -14.40
C VAL A 209 28.06 23.75 -12.89
N TRP A 210 27.93 22.55 -12.32
CA TRP A 210 27.73 22.39 -10.88
C TRP A 210 28.98 22.71 -10.06
N LYS A 211 30.19 22.50 -10.59
CA LYS A 211 31.42 23.00 -9.95
C LYS A 211 31.40 24.52 -9.79
N GLU A 212 30.91 25.28 -10.78
CA GLU A 212 30.77 26.74 -10.68
C GLU A 212 29.69 27.16 -9.68
N VAL A 213 28.58 26.42 -9.60
CA VAL A 213 27.53 26.66 -8.61
C VAL A 213 28.07 26.43 -7.19
N TRP A 214 28.79 25.34 -6.96
CA TRP A 214 29.32 24.99 -5.63
C TRP A 214 30.35 25.99 -5.10
N LYS A 215 31.16 26.58 -5.99
CA LYS A 215 32.12 27.64 -5.62
C LYS A 215 31.46 28.88 -5.03
N LYS A 216 30.17 29.12 -5.32
CA LYS A 216 29.45 30.33 -4.90
C LYS A 216 28.40 30.09 -3.83
N ILE A 217 27.82 28.90 -3.76
CA ILE A 217 26.63 28.63 -2.95
C ILE A 217 26.89 27.58 -1.85
N GLU A 218 28.01 26.84 -1.90
CA GLU A 218 28.48 25.90 -0.87
C GLU A 218 27.45 24.86 -0.37
N VAL A 219 26.39 24.60 -1.13
CA VAL A 219 25.35 23.59 -0.83
C VAL A 219 25.32 22.51 -1.90
N LEU A 220 24.76 21.34 -1.55
CA LEU A 220 24.56 20.20 -2.46
C LEU A 220 25.86 19.56 -3.01
N GLN A 221 27.00 19.79 -2.35
CA GLN A 221 28.31 19.26 -2.75
C GLN A 221 28.44 17.73 -2.60
N ASN A 222 27.53 17.12 -1.83
CA ASN A 222 27.50 15.67 -1.62
C ASN A 222 26.99 14.88 -2.84
N TRP A 223 26.47 15.57 -3.85
CA TRP A 223 25.90 14.95 -5.05
C TRP A 223 26.73 15.31 -6.28
N ASP A 224 26.89 14.38 -7.21
CA ASP A 224 27.53 14.71 -8.48
C ASP A 224 26.58 15.52 -9.40
N GLY A 225 27.16 16.34 -10.28
CA GLY A 225 26.38 17.20 -11.17
C GLY A 225 25.47 16.46 -12.15
N LYS A 226 25.81 15.23 -12.56
CA LYS A 226 24.95 14.42 -13.44
C LYS A 226 23.73 13.89 -12.68
N THR A 227 23.91 13.53 -11.42
CA THR A 227 22.86 13.09 -10.49
C THR A 227 21.93 14.25 -10.14
N LEU A 228 22.46 15.45 -9.88
CA LEU A 228 21.63 16.66 -9.68
C LEU A 228 20.86 17.08 -10.93
N PHE A 229 21.44 16.90 -12.12
CA PHE A 229 20.71 17.08 -13.37
C PHE A 229 19.60 16.04 -13.55
N GLY A 230 19.71 14.86 -12.91
CA GLY A 230 18.78 13.74 -13.03
C GLY A 230 19.05 12.84 -14.23
N ILE A 231 20.15 13.05 -14.94
CA ILE A 231 20.45 12.32 -16.18
C ILE A 231 20.87 10.88 -15.92
N ASN A 232 21.56 10.59 -14.81
CA ASN A 232 21.99 9.22 -14.47
C ASN A 232 20.87 8.34 -13.88
N HIS A 233 19.69 8.92 -13.60
CA HIS A 233 18.61 8.17 -12.97
C HIS A 233 18.04 7.13 -13.94
N GLU A 234 17.79 5.91 -13.47
CA GLU A 234 17.33 4.77 -14.28
C GLU A 234 16.12 5.13 -15.16
N LYS A 235 15.11 5.78 -14.58
CA LYS A 235 13.92 6.24 -15.32
C LYS A 235 14.25 7.20 -16.48
N THR A 236 15.21 8.11 -16.28
CA THR A 236 15.66 9.06 -17.32
C THR A 236 16.43 8.31 -18.40
N GLN A 237 17.37 7.44 -18.01
CA GLN A 237 18.18 6.65 -18.95
C GLN A 237 17.34 5.67 -19.78
N ASN A 238 16.35 5.01 -19.17
CA ASN A 238 15.43 4.13 -19.88
C ASN A 238 14.67 4.91 -20.98
N LEU A 239 14.21 6.12 -20.69
CA LEU A 239 13.51 6.94 -21.67
C LEU A 239 14.45 7.47 -22.76
N VAL A 240 15.67 7.88 -22.40
CA VAL A 240 16.71 8.28 -23.36
C VAL A 240 17.06 7.11 -24.28
N ASN A 241 17.21 5.89 -23.78
CA ASN A 241 17.49 4.71 -24.60
C ASN A 241 16.36 4.42 -25.59
N ILE A 242 15.10 4.57 -25.16
CA ILE A 242 13.93 4.46 -26.06
C ILE A 242 14.03 5.52 -27.17
N LEU A 243 14.31 6.78 -26.81
CA LEU A 243 14.38 7.91 -27.75
C LEU A 243 15.63 7.89 -28.65
N ARG A 244 16.70 7.18 -28.26
CA ARG A 244 17.95 7.03 -29.01
C ARG A 244 18.01 5.83 -29.93
N THR A 245 17.09 4.89 -29.79
CA THR A 245 17.07 3.73 -30.68
C THR A 245 16.93 4.26 -32.11
N PRO A 246 17.85 3.93 -33.04
CA PRO A 246 17.71 4.34 -34.42
C PRO A 246 16.31 3.93 -34.86
N SER A 247 15.58 4.85 -35.45
CA SER A 247 14.26 4.55 -35.98
C SER A 247 14.13 5.21 -37.33
N CYS A 248 13.49 4.52 -38.25
CA CYS A 248 13.19 5.03 -39.57
C CYS A 248 11.67 5.07 -39.73
N THR A 249 11.21 5.96 -40.59
CA THR A 249 9.83 6.02 -41.07
C THR A 249 9.66 5.10 -42.28
N ILE A 250 8.42 4.75 -42.62
CA ILE A 250 8.12 3.91 -43.80
C ILE A 250 8.73 4.48 -45.09
N ASN A 251 8.78 5.81 -45.22
CA ASN A 251 9.38 6.49 -46.37
C ASN A 251 10.88 6.18 -46.51
N GLU A 252 11.56 5.94 -45.40
CA GLU A 252 13.00 5.68 -45.32
C GLU A 252 13.37 4.20 -45.44
N TRP A 253 12.39 3.28 -45.63
CA TRP A 253 12.69 1.85 -45.81
C TRP A 253 13.55 1.55 -47.03
N ASN A 254 13.63 2.47 -48.01
CA ASN A 254 14.51 2.33 -49.18
C ASN A 254 15.99 2.64 -48.84
N ASN A 255 16.27 3.17 -47.65
CA ASN A 255 17.63 3.44 -47.19
C ASN A 255 18.26 2.17 -46.62
N GLU A 256 18.88 1.38 -47.50
CA GLU A 256 19.49 0.09 -47.18
C GLU A 256 20.52 0.18 -46.04
N ILE A 257 21.27 1.28 -45.94
CA ILE A 257 22.27 1.48 -44.88
C ILE A 257 21.60 1.55 -43.51
N MET A 258 20.53 2.33 -43.41
CA MET A 258 19.75 2.51 -42.17
C MET A 258 19.02 1.23 -41.78
N MET A 259 18.38 0.56 -42.76
CA MET A 259 17.69 -0.71 -42.54
C MET A 259 18.65 -1.82 -42.13
N THR A 260 19.86 -1.87 -42.71
CA THR A 260 20.90 -2.84 -42.33
C THR A 260 21.41 -2.60 -40.91
N GLN A 261 21.52 -1.35 -40.46
CA GLN A 261 21.86 -1.04 -39.07
C GLN A 261 20.79 -1.54 -38.10
N LEU A 262 19.52 -1.29 -38.41
CA LEU A 262 18.37 -1.77 -37.64
C LEU A 262 18.30 -3.30 -37.60
N TYR A 263 18.54 -3.97 -38.72
CA TYR A 263 18.64 -5.43 -38.81
C TYR A 263 19.76 -5.98 -37.92
N LYS A 264 20.98 -5.42 -38.02
CA LYS A 264 22.13 -5.81 -37.17
C LYS A 264 21.84 -5.66 -35.68
N GLN A 265 21.09 -4.63 -35.31
CA GLN A 265 20.74 -4.35 -33.92
C GLN A 265 19.64 -5.28 -33.39
N HIS A 266 18.59 -5.54 -34.18
CA HIS A 266 17.38 -6.22 -33.70
C HIS A 266 17.25 -7.68 -34.13
N LEU A 267 17.53 -8.04 -35.39
CA LEU A 267 17.24 -9.38 -35.94
C LEU A 267 18.48 -10.27 -36.14
N TYR A 268 19.65 -9.70 -36.44
CA TYR A 268 20.84 -10.45 -36.88
C TYR A 268 21.30 -11.56 -35.92
N LYS A 269 21.10 -11.39 -34.61
CA LYS A 269 21.48 -12.40 -33.59
C LYS A 269 20.41 -13.47 -33.36
N PHE A 270 19.21 -13.30 -33.91
CA PHE A 270 18.02 -14.05 -33.53
C PHE A 270 17.30 -14.72 -34.70
N THR A 271 17.75 -14.49 -35.93
CA THR A 271 17.20 -15.07 -37.16
C THR A 271 18.31 -15.76 -37.97
N PRO A 272 17.99 -16.82 -38.74
CA PRO A 272 18.94 -17.38 -39.71
C PRO A 272 19.39 -16.34 -40.73
N ALA A 273 20.67 -16.37 -41.13
CA ALA A 273 21.23 -15.39 -42.07
C ALA A 273 20.58 -15.41 -43.48
N SER A 274 19.82 -16.47 -43.79
CA SER A 274 19.15 -16.69 -45.08
C SER A 274 17.72 -16.14 -45.15
N ILE A 275 17.19 -15.51 -44.09
CA ILE A 275 15.82 -14.99 -44.10
C ILE A 275 15.74 -13.70 -44.93
N PRO A 276 14.79 -13.58 -45.89
CA PRO A 276 14.62 -12.41 -46.74
C PRO A 276 13.89 -11.27 -46.00
N TRP A 277 14.45 -10.83 -44.86
CA TRP A 277 13.82 -9.83 -43.98
C TRP A 277 13.62 -8.47 -44.64
N TYR A 278 14.54 -8.06 -45.53
CA TYR A 278 14.47 -6.75 -46.16
C TYR A 278 13.44 -6.74 -47.28
N GLU A 279 13.42 -7.80 -48.10
CA GLU A 279 12.42 -8.01 -49.15
C GLU A 279 11.00 -8.09 -48.55
N PHE A 280 10.83 -8.73 -47.39
CA PHE A 280 9.57 -8.72 -46.66
C PHE A 280 9.04 -7.30 -46.41
N LEU A 281 9.90 -6.41 -45.88
CA LEU A 281 9.52 -5.02 -45.59
C LEU A 281 9.25 -4.24 -46.88
N LEU A 282 10.07 -4.40 -47.92
CA LEU A 282 9.83 -3.73 -49.21
C LEU A 282 8.53 -4.21 -49.88
N ASN A 283 8.27 -5.52 -49.88
CA ASN A 283 7.03 -6.10 -50.39
C ASN A 283 5.82 -5.58 -49.62
N TRP A 284 5.91 -5.51 -48.28
CA TRP A 284 4.84 -4.94 -47.49
C TRP A 284 4.65 -3.45 -47.75
N LYS A 285 5.72 -2.68 -47.97
CA LYS A 285 5.64 -1.26 -48.34
C LYS A 285 4.87 -1.04 -49.64
N GLU A 286 5.08 -1.89 -50.65
CA GLU A 286 4.36 -1.83 -51.94
C GLU A 286 2.94 -2.41 -51.87
N TYR A 287 2.65 -3.25 -50.88
CA TYR A 287 1.33 -3.85 -50.70
C TYR A 287 0.25 -2.82 -50.36
N LYS A 288 -0.94 -2.97 -50.94
CA LYS A 288 -2.07 -2.01 -50.76
C LYS A 288 -2.64 -1.99 -49.35
N CYS A 289 -2.51 -3.09 -48.60
CA CYS A 289 -3.00 -3.17 -47.22
C CYS A 289 -1.94 -2.66 -46.25
N ASN A 290 -2.35 -1.79 -45.32
CA ASN A 290 -1.48 -1.31 -44.25
C ASN A 290 -1.30 -2.32 -43.12
N ILE A 291 -2.26 -3.23 -42.95
CA ILE A 291 -2.33 -4.15 -41.81
C ILE A 291 -1.81 -5.53 -42.23
N ILE A 292 -1.01 -6.16 -41.36
CA ILE A 292 -0.65 -7.58 -41.44
C ILE A 292 -0.96 -8.28 -40.11
N GLU A 293 -1.24 -9.58 -40.20
CA GLU A 293 -1.13 -10.49 -39.07
C GLU A 293 0.31 -11.02 -39.04
N LEU A 294 1.02 -10.78 -37.93
CA LEU A 294 2.47 -10.93 -37.85
C LEU A 294 2.91 -12.39 -38.05
N TYR A 295 2.18 -13.36 -37.51
CA TYR A 295 2.59 -14.77 -37.59
C TYR A 295 2.54 -15.27 -39.05
N SER A 296 1.38 -15.14 -39.69
CA SER A 296 1.14 -15.55 -41.07
C SER A 296 2.05 -14.80 -42.04
N ALA A 297 2.30 -13.51 -41.77
CA ALA A 297 3.18 -12.71 -42.61
C ALA A 297 4.65 -13.19 -42.54
N LEU A 298 5.11 -13.62 -41.36
CA LEU A 298 6.44 -14.18 -41.19
C LEU A 298 6.52 -15.63 -41.70
N GLU A 299 5.48 -16.44 -41.54
CA GLU A 299 5.46 -17.82 -42.04
C GLU A 299 5.81 -17.91 -43.54
N ASN A 300 5.35 -16.93 -44.35
CA ASN A 300 5.66 -16.85 -45.78
C ASN A 300 7.14 -16.64 -46.13
N ILE A 301 7.96 -16.16 -45.19
CA ILE A 301 9.41 -15.91 -45.42
C ILE A 301 10.31 -16.91 -44.70
N TYR A 302 9.73 -17.86 -43.98
CA TYR A 302 10.43 -18.95 -43.31
C TYR A 302 10.15 -20.28 -44.01
N PRO A 303 10.99 -21.32 -43.81
CA PRO A 303 10.71 -22.65 -44.35
C PRO A 303 9.38 -23.23 -43.84
N GLU A 304 8.71 -24.05 -44.66
CA GLU A 304 7.52 -24.80 -44.26
C GLU A 304 7.78 -25.58 -42.96
N GLU A 305 6.80 -25.59 -42.04
CA GLU A 305 6.87 -26.22 -40.71
C GLU A 305 7.87 -25.57 -39.70
N TYR A 306 8.38 -24.36 -39.97
CA TYR A 306 9.30 -23.69 -39.05
C TYR A 306 8.64 -23.24 -37.74
N GLN A 307 9.14 -23.75 -36.61
CA GLN A 307 8.68 -23.34 -35.27
C GLN A 307 9.46 -22.11 -34.76
N PHE A 308 8.78 -20.97 -34.74
CA PHE A 308 9.32 -19.73 -34.20
C PHE A 308 9.60 -19.79 -32.69
N LYS A 309 10.80 -19.34 -32.29
CA LYS A 309 11.14 -19.15 -30.87
C LYS A 309 10.60 -17.83 -30.35
N GLU A 310 10.20 -17.79 -29.07
CA GLU A 310 9.68 -16.56 -28.46
C GLU A 310 10.66 -15.38 -28.53
N ARG A 311 11.97 -15.64 -28.43
CA ARG A 311 13.02 -14.61 -28.57
C ARG A 311 13.08 -14.00 -29.97
N GLU A 312 12.79 -14.80 -31.00
CA GLU A 312 12.78 -14.38 -32.40
C GLU A 312 11.57 -13.49 -32.70
N PHE A 313 10.39 -13.87 -32.18
CA PHE A 313 9.22 -12.99 -32.23
C PHE A 313 9.45 -11.66 -31.52
N ARG A 314 10.12 -11.66 -30.36
CA ARG A 314 10.48 -10.41 -29.66
C ARG A 314 11.43 -9.53 -30.48
N ALA A 315 12.36 -10.15 -31.21
CA ALA A 315 13.30 -9.46 -32.10
C ALA A 315 12.57 -8.80 -33.28
N TRP A 316 11.64 -9.52 -33.92
CA TRP A 316 10.77 -8.97 -34.98
C TRP A 316 9.92 -7.79 -34.50
N LYS A 317 9.29 -7.91 -33.33
CA LYS A 317 8.49 -6.82 -32.74
C LYS A 317 9.34 -5.58 -32.43
N ALA A 318 10.59 -5.78 -32.01
CA ALA A 318 11.52 -4.69 -31.77
C ALA A 318 11.90 -3.99 -33.08
N LEU A 319 12.20 -4.75 -34.13
CA LEU A 319 12.47 -4.19 -35.46
C LEU A 319 11.27 -3.41 -35.99
N LEU A 320 10.07 -3.99 -35.97
CA LEU A 320 8.85 -3.35 -36.46
C LEU A 320 8.59 -1.99 -35.80
N ARG A 321 8.81 -1.88 -34.48
CA ARG A 321 8.73 -0.59 -33.77
C ARG A 321 9.79 0.39 -34.22
N SER A 322 11.03 -0.06 -34.42
CA SER A 322 12.12 0.80 -34.89
C SER A 322 11.92 1.27 -36.34
N VAL A 323 11.20 0.52 -37.17
CA VAL A 323 10.94 0.91 -38.58
C VAL A 323 9.62 1.68 -38.75
N GLY A 324 9.00 2.12 -37.66
CA GLY A 324 7.81 2.98 -37.68
C GLY A 324 6.46 2.24 -37.75
N CYS A 325 6.42 0.92 -37.55
CA CYS A 325 5.17 0.16 -37.49
C CYS A 325 4.56 0.18 -36.07
N THR A 326 3.23 0.14 -36.02
CA THR A 326 2.47 0.14 -34.75
C THR A 326 1.70 -1.15 -34.57
N ASN A 327 1.71 -1.71 -33.36
CA ASN A 327 0.84 -2.82 -33.00
C ASN A 327 -0.57 -2.29 -32.71
N ILE A 328 -1.56 -2.84 -33.41
CA ILE A 328 -2.97 -2.44 -33.37
C ILE A 328 -3.90 -3.60 -32.96
N THR A 329 -3.34 -4.61 -32.31
CA THR A 329 -4.09 -5.79 -31.83
C THR A 329 -5.22 -5.35 -30.88
N PRO A 330 -6.49 -5.71 -31.16
CA PRO A 330 -7.64 -5.20 -30.41
C PRO A 330 -7.97 -5.99 -29.12
N PHE A 331 -7.20 -7.05 -28.81
CA PHE A 331 -7.44 -7.95 -27.69
C PHE A 331 -6.15 -8.29 -26.92
N ASP A 332 -6.34 -8.74 -25.69
CA ASP A 332 -5.27 -9.22 -24.81
C ASP A 332 -4.79 -10.64 -25.22
N LYS A 333 -3.54 -10.96 -24.85
CA LYS A 333 -2.86 -12.22 -25.21
C LYS A 333 -3.48 -13.48 -24.62
N ASP A 334 -4.35 -13.35 -23.63
CA ASP A 334 -5.10 -14.47 -23.06
C ASP A 334 -6.19 -14.99 -24.00
N LYS A 335 -6.57 -14.22 -25.04
CA LYS A 335 -7.60 -14.59 -26.01
C LYS A 335 -7.08 -15.23 -27.29
N SER A 336 -5.91 -14.80 -27.77
CA SER A 336 -5.25 -15.35 -28.96
C SER A 336 -3.80 -14.88 -29.04
N ASP A 337 -2.96 -15.68 -29.68
CA ASP A 337 -1.56 -15.38 -29.94
C ASP A 337 -1.34 -14.55 -31.22
N LYS A 338 -2.41 -14.32 -32.01
CA LYS A 338 -2.34 -13.48 -33.23
C LYS A 338 -2.05 -12.03 -32.86
N GLU A 339 -1.11 -11.41 -33.58
CA GLU A 339 -0.77 -9.99 -33.40
C GLU A 339 -0.89 -9.22 -34.71
N PHE A 340 -1.63 -8.12 -34.69
CA PHE A 340 -1.85 -7.27 -35.87
C PHE A 340 -0.99 -6.01 -35.81
N TRP A 341 -0.31 -5.70 -36.92
CA TRP A 341 0.60 -4.58 -37.06
C TRP A 341 0.25 -3.75 -38.29
N THR A 342 0.40 -2.43 -38.19
CA THR A 342 0.19 -1.51 -39.31
C THR A 342 1.45 -0.72 -39.65
N LYS A 343 1.60 -0.45 -40.96
CA LYS A 343 2.57 0.50 -41.54
C LYS A 343 1.96 1.89 -41.81
N ALA A 344 0.74 2.19 -41.36
CA ALA A 344 0.16 3.52 -41.52
C ALA A 344 0.84 4.54 -40.60
N GLU A 345 1.13 5.75 -41.11
CA GLU A 345 1.68 6.85 -40.30
C GLU A 345 0.72 7.24 -39.15
N ASN A 346 -0.60 7.17 -39.40
CA ASN A 346 -1.63 7.31 -38.38
C ASN A 346 -2.37 5.97 -38.18
N PRO A 347 -2.14 5.26 -37.06
CA PRO A 347 -2.73 3.95 -36.83
C PRO A 347 -4.17 3.99 -36.29
N ILE A 348 -4.75 5.18 -36.05
CA ILE A 348 -6.06 5.34 -35.40
C ILE A 348 -7.17 4.66 -36.21
N ASP A 349 -7.22 4.92 -37.51
CA ASP A 349 -8.29 4.39 -38.38
C ASP A 349 -8.19 2.88 -38.51
N ASP A 350 -6.99 2.35 -38.78
CA ASP A 350 -6.73 0.91 -38.83
C ASP A 350 -7.10 0.20 -37.53
N LYS A 351 -6.79 0.84 -36.39
CA LYS A 351 -7.15 0.33 -35.06
C LYS A 351 -8.66 0.32 -34.84
N HIS A 352 -9.37 1.38 -35.24
CA HIS A 352 -10.83 1.42 -35.16
C HIS A 352 -11.48 0.35 -36.03
N VAL A 353 -10.97 0.13 -37.24
CA VAL A 353 -11.44 -0.92 -38.15
C VAL A 353 -11.22 -2.30 -37.54
N LEU A 354 -10.05 -2.59 -36.97
CA LEU A 354 -9.78 -3.87 -36.33
C LEU A 354 -10.62 -4.11 -35.08
N ILE A 355 -10.83 -3.08 -34.25
CA ILE A 355 -11.74 -3.18 -33.09
C ILE A 355 -13.16 -3.48 -33.57
N TYR A 356 -13.65 -2.79 -34.59
CA TYR A 356 -14.97 -3.06 -35.16
C TYR A 356 -15.10 -4.48 -35.69
N LEU A 357 -14.11 -4.97 -36.46
CA LEU A 357 -14.10 -6.34 -36.96
C LEU A 357 -14.05 -7.37 -35.82
N TYR A 358 -13.30 -7.09 -34.76
CA TYR A 358 -13.22 -7.94 -33.58
C TYR A 358 -14.56 -8.00 -32.82
N GLU A 359 -15.15 -6.85 -32.49
CA GLU A 359 -16.41 -6.76 -31.74
C GLU A 359 -17.58 -7.39 -32.49
N ASN A 360 -17.54 -7.39 -33.82
CA ASN A 360 -18.55 -8.02 -34.67
C ASN A 360 -18.20 -9.47 -35.09
N ASN A 361 -17.17 -10.09 -34.48
CA ASN A 361 -16.72 -11.47 -34.76
C ASN A 361 -16.34 -11.75 -36.22
N PHE A 362 -15.83 -10.75 -36.96
CA PHE A 362 -15.33 -10.92 -38.32
C PHE A 362 -13.84 -11.30 -38.38
N LEU A 363 -13.12 -11.27 -37.25
CA LEU A 363 -11.75 -11.77 -37.16
C LEU A 363 -11.74 -13.25 -36.77
N ASP A 364 -11.21 -14.10 -37.65
CA ASP A 364 -11.00 -15.51 -37.34
C ASP A 364 -9.81 -15.68 -36.39
N MET A 365 -10.11 -16.11 -35.16
CA MET A 365 -9.16 -16.26 -34.06
C MET A 365 -8.58 -17.68 -33.97
N SER A 366 -8.99 -18.59 -34.87
CA SER A 366 -8.49 -19.97 -34.94
C SER A 366 -7.02 -20.00 -35.36
N LEU A 367 -6.22 -20.88 -34.75
CA LEU A 367 -4.90 -21.25 -35.29
C LEU A 367 -5.10 -21.90 -36.67
N PRO A 368 -4.22 -21.67 -37.65
CA PRO A 368 -4.19 -22.49 -38.85
C PRO A 368 -3.63 -23.85 -38.43
N ASP A 369 -4.43 -24.90 -38.45
CA ASP A 369 -3.90 -26.26 -38.49
C ASP A 369 -4.80 -27.10 -39.39
N ASP A 370 -4.12 -27.78 -40.30
CA ASP A 370 -4.47 -29.07 -40.86
C ASP A 370 -5.93 -29.29 -41.21
N ASN A 371 -6.22 -29.07 -42.49
CA ASN A 371 -7.38 -29.54 -43.23
C ASN A 371 -8.16 -30.65 -42.49
N PRO A 372 -9.16 -30.29 -41.67
CA PRO A 372 -9.71 -31.25 -40.74
C PRO A 372 -10.73 -32.09 -41.48
N ASN A 373 -10.43 -33.38 -41.57
CA ASN A 373 -11.36 -34.40 -42.02
C ASN A 373 -12.74 -34.14 -41.37
N PRO A 374 -13.82 -33.88 -42.14
CA PRO A 374 -15.12 -33.48 -41.61
C PRO A 374 -15.67 -34.42 -40.53
N ILE A 375 -15.25 -35.69 -40.58
CA ILE A 375 -15.60 -36.72 -39.61
C ILE A 375 -14.93 -36.47 -38.25
N VAL A 376 -13.66 -36.05 -38.24
CA VAL A 376 -12.88 -35.77 -37.02
C VAL A 376 -13.43 -34.52 -36.32
N ASN A 377 -13.78 -33.48 -37.07
CA ASN A 377 -14.45 -32.31 -36.52
C ASN A 377 -15.80 -32.63 -35.92
N LYS A 378 -16.59 -33.49 -36.60
CA LYS A 378 -17.89 -33.93 -36.09
C LYS A 378 -17.75 -34.77 -34.81
N PHE A 379 -16.71 -35.61 -34.72
CA PHE A 379 -16.39 -36.35 -33.50
C PHE A 379 -16.09 -35.39 -32.34
N TRP A 380 -15.14 -34.46 -32.51
CA TRP A 380 -14.75 -33.52 -31.45
C TRP A 380 -15.90 -32.57 -31.08
N SER A 381 -16.71 -32.11 -32.05
CA SER A 381 -17.86 -31.27 -31.77
C SER A 381 -18.92 -31.99 -30.93
N CYS A 382 -19.27 -33.23 -31.30
CA CYS A 382 -20.23 -34.04 -30.54
C CYS A 382 -19.73 -34.34 -29.11
N PHE A 383 -18.43 -34.57 -28.95
CA PHE A 383 -17.84 -34.82 -27.63
C PHE A 383 -17.79 -33.56 -26.76
N ASN A 384 -17.46 -32.41 -27.35
CA ASN A 384 -17.48 -31.12 -26.68
C ASN A 384 -18.92 -30.72 -26.27
N GLU A 385 -19.90 -30.94 -27.14
CA GLU A 385 -21.32 -30.76 -26.79
C GLU A 385 -21.73 -31.67 -25.63
N SER A 386 -21.33 -32.94 -25.64
CA SER A 386 -21.59 -33.88 -24.55
C SER A 386 -20.99 -33.41 -23.21
N LEU A 387 -19.81 -32.79 -23.24
CA LEU A 387 -19.18 -32.17 -22.07
C LEU A 387 -19.90 -30.89 -21.61
N LYS A 388 -20.38 -30.06 -22.55
CA LYS A 388 -21.11 -28.80 -22.25
C LYS A 388 -22.50 -29.05 -21.69
N VAL A 389 -23.26 -29.97 -22.30
CA VAL A 389 -24.66 -30.29 -21.95
C VAL A 389 -24.76 -31.08 -20.64
N ASN A 390 -23.69 -31.73 -20.20
CA ASN A 390 -23.72 -32.52 -18.97
C ASN A 390 -23.99 -31.68 -17.71
N LYS A 391 -25.18 -31.88 -17.13
CA LYS A 391 -25.66 -31.19 -15.93
C LYS A 391 -25.02 -31.68 -14.61
N LYS A 392 -24.21 -32.74 -14.62
CA LYS A 392 -23.62 -33.36 -13.42
C LYS A 392 -22.30 -32.71 -12.95
N GLY A 393 -22.04 -31.46 -13.34
CA GLY A 393 -20.87 -30.70 -12.89
C GLY A 393 -19.52 -31.31 -13.28
N ILE A 394 -18.47 -30.96 -12.55
CA ILE A 394 -17.08 -31.34 -12.86
C ILE A 394 -16.89 -32.87 -12.83
N ASP A 395 -17.52 -33.57 -11.89
CA ASP A 395 -17.42 -35.03 -11.78
C ASP A 395 -18.04 -35.76 -12.98
N GLY A 396 -19.15 -35.23 -13.50
CA GLY A 396 -19.78 -35.74 -14.72
C GLY A 396 -18.89 -35.51 -15.96
N LYS A 397 -18.28 -34.33 -16.09
CA LYS A 397 -17.36 -34.02 -17.19
C LYS A 397 -16.09 -34.86 -17.13
N ARG A 398 -15.52 -35.05 -15.94
CA ARG A 398 -14.36 -35.94 -15.71
C ARG A 398 -14.68 -37.38 -16.14
N ARG A 399 -15.87 -37.88 -15.81
CA ARG A 399 -16.32 -39.22 -16.22
C ARG A 399 -16.47 -39.35 -17.74
N ILE A 400 -17.09 -38.39 -18.41
CA ILE A 400 -17.22 -38.41 -19.88
C ILE A 400 -15.83 -38.33 -20.53
N LEU A 401 -14.99 -37.40 -20.09
CA LEU A 401 -13.65 -37.22 -20.63
C LEU A 401 -12.79 -38.49 -20.44
N SER A 402 -12.98 -39.21 -19.33
CA SER A 402 -12.26 -40.46 -19.04
C SER A 402 -12.47 -41.57 -20.09
N ILE A 403 -13.52 -41.48 -20.92
CA ILE A 403 -13.79 -42.46 -21.99
C ILE A 403 -12.68 -42.45 -23.04
N ILE A 404 -12.21 -41.26 -23.42
CA ILE A 404 -11.24 -41.07 -24.52
C ILE A 404 -9.87 -40.62 -24.01
N ALA A 405 -9.73 -40.39 -22.69
CA ALA A 405 -8.58 -39.69 -22.12
C ALA A 405 -7.25 -40.42 -22.33
N ASP A 406 -7.25 -41.76 -22.33
CA ASP A 406 -6.06 -42.58 -22.55
C ASP A 406 -5.85 -42.95 -24.04
N ASP A 407 -6.86 -42.78 -24.90
CA ASP A 407 -6.80 -43.14 -26.33
C ASP A 407 -6.19 -42.02 -27.20
N PHE A 408 -6.25 -40.76 -26.74
CA PHE A 408 -5.66 -39.61 -27.42
C PHE A 408 -4.51 -39.02 -26.61
N SER A 409 -3.57 -38.37 -27.29
CA SER A 409 -2.49 -37.66 -26.64
C SER A 409 -3.02 -36.48 -25.82
N TYR A 410 -2.17 -36.02 -24.90
CA TYR A 410 -2.53 -34.94 -24.00
C TYR A 410 -2.80 -33.63 -24.74
N GLU A 411 -1.98 -33.31 -25.74
CA GLU A 411 -2.13 -32.09 -26.53
C GLU A 411 -3.34 -32.18 -27.48
N GLU A 412 -3.63 -33.33 -28.09
CA GLU A 412 -4.83 -33.50 -28.93
C GLU A 412 -6.13 -33.23 -28.16
N ILE A 413 -6.25 -33.76 -26.93
CA ILE A 413 -7.43 -33.52 -26.09
C ILE A 413 -7.52 -32.04 -25.69
N ARG A 414 -6.38 -31.43 -25.36
CA ARG A 414 -6.32 -30.04 -24.92
C ARG A 414 -6.72 -29.09 -26.06
N THR A 415 -6.14 -29.27 -27.24
CA THR A 415 -6.37 -28.40 -28.40
C THR A 415 -7.80 -28.55 -28.93
N ASN A 416 -8.31 -29.79 -29.06
CA ASN A 416 -9.62 -30.03 -29.65
C ASN A 416 -10.81 -29.78 -28.71
N LEU A 417 -10.66 -30.02 -27.39
CA LEU A 417 -11.74 -29.85 -26.42
C LEU A 417 -11.59 -28.62 -25.52
N LEU A 418 -10.48 -27.88 -25.62
CA LEU A 418 -10.16 -26.69 -24.80
C LEU A 418 -10.31 -26.96 -23.30
N VAL A 419 -9.97 -28.19 -22.87
CA VAL A 419 -10.05 -28.62 -21.47
C VAL A 419 -8.75 -28.34 -20.74
N ALA A 420 -8.85 -27.93 -19.47
CA ALA A 420 -7.68 -27.61 -18.67
C ALA A 420 -6.77 -28.85 -18.48
N PRO A 421 -5.44 -28.67 -18.47
CA PRO A 421 -4.44 -29.69 -18.14
C PRO A 421 -4.80 -30.63 -16.97
N THR A 422 -5.22 -30.03 -15.87
CA THR A 422 -5.62 -30.73 -14.64
C THR A 422 -6.83 -31.64 -14.84
N THR A 423 -7.74 -31.27 -15.74
CA THR A 423 -8.97 -32.04 -16.02
C THR A 423 -8.65 -33.30 -16.82
N ILE A 424 -7.69 -33.23 -17.75
CA ILE A 424 -7.21 -34.39 -18.51
C ILE A 424 -6.51 -35.37 -17.57
N PHE A 425 -5.63 -34.86 -16.70
CA PHE A 425 -4.94 -35.67 -15.69
C PHE A 425 -5.94 -36.39 -14.77
N ASP A 426 -6.94 -35.67 -14.26
CA ASP A 426 -7.97 -36.23 -13.39
C ASP A 426 -8.85 -37.24 -14.13
N ALA A 427 -9.14 -37.03 -15.42
CA ALA A 427 -9.89 -37.96 -16.25
C ALA A 427 -9.13 -39.28 -16.49
N ARG A 428 -7.84 -39.22 -16.80
CA ARG A 428 -6.98 -40.43 -16.92
C ARG A 428 -6.87 -41.16 -15.60
N LYS A 429 -6.65 -40.43 -14.50
CA LYS A 429 -6.64 -41.01 -13.15
C LYS A 429 -7.98 -41.67 -12.81
N TYR A 430 -9.09 -41.05 -13.22
CA TYR A 430 -10.42 -41.60 -13.03
C TYR A 430 -10.64 -42.88 -13.84
N ALA A 431 -10.23 -42.91 -15.11
CA ALA A 431 -10.29 -44.08 -15.98
C ALA A 431 -9.53 -45.26 -15.37
N ARG A 432 -8.32 -45.02 -14.86
CA ARG A 432 -7.49 -46.06 -14.20
C ARG A 432 -8.11 -46.59 -12.91
N LEU A 433 -8.77 -45.74 -12.13
CA LEU A 433 -9.31 -46.12 -10.82
C LEU A 433 -10.71 -46.76 -10.90
N ASN A 434 -11.54 -46.35 -11.86
CA ASN A 434 -12.95 -46.75 -11.93
C ASN A 434 -13.32 -47.46 -13.24
N GLY A 435 -12.50 -47.33 -14.29
CA GLY A 435 -12.82 -47.70 -15.67
C GLY A 435 -13.22 -46.48 -16.53
N PRO A 436 -12.86 -46.42 -17.83
CA PRO A 436 -13.29 -45.35 -18.74
C PRO A 436 -14.82 -45.21 -18.77
N GLY A 437 -15.34 -44.03 -18.44
CA GLY A 437 -16.79 -43.76 -18.43
C GLY A 437 -17.61 -44.51 -17.37
N ALA A 438 -16.98 -45.29 -16.49
CA ALA A 438 -17.66 -46.08 -15.47
C ALA A 438 -18.18 -45.23 -14.30
N LYS A 439 -19.14 -45.76 -13.52
CA LYS A 439 -19.63 -45.09 -12.30
C LYS A 439 -18.51 -45.08 -11.26
N GLN A 440 -18.34 -43.96 -10.57
CA GLN A 440 -17.35 -43.84 -9.51
C GLN A 440 -17.58 -44.89 -8.42
N ILE A 441 -16.53 -45.61 -8.03
CA ILE A 441 -16.56 -46.54 -6.92
C ILE A 441 -16.82 -45.74 -5.64
N GLU A 442 -17.93 -46.04 -4.96
CA GLU A 442 -18.28 -45.40 -3.70
C GLU A 442 -17.25 -45.77 -2.64
N LYS A 443 -16.47 -44.78 -2.19
CA LYS A 443 -15.51 -44.98 -1.10
C LYS A 443 -16.29 -45.26 0.20
N PRO A 444 -15.81 -46.15 1.08
CA PRO A 444 -16.42 -46.30 2.39
C PRO A 444 -16.39 -44.95 3.11
N ILE A 445 -17.55 -44.53 3.61
CA ILE A 445 -17.70 -43.28 4.36
C ILE A 445 -16.85 -43.42 5.63
N ARG A 446 -15.69 -42.74 5.65
CA ARG A 446 -14.92 -42.55 6.88
C ARG A 446 -15.58 -41.43 7.67
N THR A 447 -16.37 -41.81 8.66
CA THR A 447 -16.77 -40.91 9.75
C THR A 447 -15.50 -40.55 10.54
N VAL A 448 -14.88 -39.42 10.21
CA VAL A 448 -13.84 -38.85 11.08
C VAL A 448 -14.54 -38.48 12.38
N ALA A 449 -14.10 -39.05 13.50
CA ALA A 449 -14.64 -38.71 14.81
C ALA A 449 -14.66 -37.19 14.96
N LYS A 450 -15.86 -36.62 15.18
CA LYS A 450 -16.00 -35.22 15.58
C LYS A 450 -15.13 -35.01 16.81
N LEU A 451 -14.48 -33.84 16.92
CA LEU A 451 -13.85 -33.44 18.18
C LEU A 451 -14.86 -33.65 19.31
N SER A 452 -14.45 -34.32 20.38
CA SER A 452 -15.31 -34.46 21.55
C SER A 452 -15.63 -33.08 22.10
N GLN A 453 -16.87 -32.93 22.60
CA GLN A 453 -17.34 -31.70 23.19
C GLN A 453 -16.43 -31.23 24.34
N GLU A 454 -15.94 -32.18 25.15
CA GLU A 454 -14.97 -31.95 26.23
C GLU A 454 -13.70 -31.23 25.74
N LYS A 455 -13.15 -31.62 24.58
CA LYS A 455 -11.93 -31.00 24.04
C LYS A 455 -12.16 -29.58 23.52
N LEU A 456 -13.38 -29.28 23.07
CA LEU A 456 -13.79 -27.94 22.68
C LEU A 456 -13.98 -27.04 23.91
N GLU A 457 -14.56 -27.58 24.98
CA GLU A 457 -14.74 -26.89 26.26
C GLU A 457 -13.39 -26.57 26.91
N GLN A 458 -12.46 -27.54 26.97
CA GLN A 458 -11.10 -27.31 27.45
C GLN A 458 -10.39 -26.17 26.69
N PHE A 459 -10.58 -26.10 25.36
CA PHE A 459 -10.05 -25.01 24.55
C PHE A 459 -10.72 -23.67 24.88
N SER A 460 -12.04 -23.63 25.06
CA SER A 460 -12.76 -22.39 25.44
C SER A 460 -12.30 -21.88 26.80
N ILE A 461 -12.27 -22.75 27.82
CA ILE A 461 -11.86 -22.41 29.20
C ILE A 461 -10.45 -21.83 29.20
N PHE A 462 -9.52 -22.44 28.47
CA PHE A 462 -8.14 -21.95 28.38
C PHE A 462 -8.05 -20.53 27.79
N PHE A 463 -8.93 -20.21 26.83
CA PHE A 463 -8.99 -18.91 26.15
C PHE A 463 -9.98 -17.92 26.77
N GLU A 464 -10.64 -18.28 27.87
CA GLU A 464 -11.38 -17.37 28.74
C GLU A 464 -10.49 -16.84 29.88
N ASP A 465 -9.43 -17.58 30.20
CA ASP A 465 -8.45 -17.18 31.21
C ASP A 465 -7.66 -15.92 30.80
N LYS A 466 -7.77 -14.88 31.63
CA LYS A 466 -7.06 -13.61 31.50
C LYS A 466 -5.55 -13.76 31.59
N ALA A 467 -5.00 -14.87 32.07
CA ALA A 467 -3.57 -15.16 32.05
C ALA A 467 -3.06 -15.48 30.63
N ASN A 468 -3.93 -16.00 29.75
CA ASN A 468 -3.55 -16.47 28.41
C ASN A 468 -3.92 -15.46 27.32
N VAL A 469 -5.04 -14.76 27.49
CA VAL A 469 -5.52 -13.75 26.52
C VAL A 469 -6.11 -12.51 27.17
N ILE A 470 -6.28 -11.47 26.36
CA ILE A 470 -7.05 -10.27 26.70
C ILE A 470 -8.22 -10.18 25.74
N MET A 471 -9.44 -10.21 26.27
CA MET A 471 -10.64 -10.03 25.47
C MET A 471 -10.80 -8.57 25.05
N SER A 472 -11.09 -8.34 23.77
CA SER A 472 -11.40 -7.00 23.27
C SER A 472 -12.80 -6.56 23.70
N SER A 473 -12.91 -5.35 24.25
CA SER A 473 -14.19 -4.74 24.62
C SER A 473 -14.89 -4.03 23.46
N TYR A 474 -14.24 -3.87 22.29
CA TYR A 474 -14.74 -3.02 21.20
C TYR A 474 -14.52 -3.60 19.79
N LYS A 475 -13.76 -4.68 19.64
CA LYS A 475 -13.58 -5.39 18.37
C LYS A 475 -14.16 -6.79 18.46
N SER A 476 -15.08 -7.10 17.57
CA SER A 476 -15.61 -8.43 17.33
C SER A 476 -15.12 -8.98 16.00
N ASP A 477 -14.99 -10.30 15.91
CA ASP A 477 -14.72 -10.98 14.66
C ASP A 477 -15.97 -10.93 13.77
N ALA A 478 -15.83 -10.44 12.54
CA ALA A 478 -16.98 -10.18 11.65
C ALA A 478 -17.78 -11.45 11.28
N LYS A 479 -17.16 -12.63 11.36
CA LYS A 479 -17.78 -13.91 10.98
C LYS A 479 -18.54 -14.54 12.14
N THR A 480 -17.94 -14.52 13.33
CA THR A 480 -18.49 -15.17 14.53
C THR A 480 -19.27 -14.21 15.43
N GLN A 481 -19.10 -12.89 15.24
CA GLN A 481 -19.58 -11.82 16.13
C GLN A 481 -19.04 -11.91 17.57
N LEU A 482 -18.12 -12.83 17.85
CA LEU A 482 -17.49 -12.98 19.16
C LEU A 482 -16.36 -11.96 19.34
N PRO A 483 -16.04 -11.57 20.59
CA PRO A 483 -14.92 -10.68 20.87
C PRO A 483 -13.59 -11.21 20.31
N VAL A 484 -12.78 -10.31 19.76
CA VAL A 484 -11.39 -10.61 19.38
C VAL A 484 -10.58 -10.86 20.66
N LEU A 485 -9.83 -11.95 20.70
CA LEU A 485 -8.96 -12.33 21.80
C LEU A 485 -7.50 -12.01 21.43
N TYR A 486 -6.86 -11.15 22.23
CA TYR A 486 -5.46 -10.80 22.07
C TYR A 486 -4.56 -11.76 22.84
N LEU A 487 -3.68 -12.46 22.13
CA LEU A 487 -2.75 -13.42 22.72
C LEU A 487 -1.68 -12.72 23.58
N LYS A 488 -1.54 -13.12 24.85
CA LYS A 488 -0.51 -12.56 25.76
C LYS A 488 0.89 -13.08 25.49
N ASN A 489 1.00 -14.28 24.91
CA ASN A 489 2.27 -14.93 24.61
C ASN A 489 2.29 -15.46 23.16
N THR A 490 3.43 -16.02 22.73
CA THR A 490 3.54 -16.67 21.42
C THR A 490 2.62 -17.89 21.33
N LYS A 491 2.12 -18.19 20.13
CA LYS A 491 1.33 -19.41 19.85
C LYS A 491 2.04 -20.69 20.32
N LYS A 492 3.38 -20.73 20.30
CA LYS A 492 4.18 -21.86 20.81
C LYS A 492 4.09 -21.99 22.34
N ALA A 493 4.38 -20.90 23.07
CA ALA A 493 4.31 -20.91 24.53
C ALA A 493 2.89 -21.19 25.04
N LEU A 494 1.86 -20.66 24.36
CA LEU A 494 0.46 -20.96 24.69
C LEU A 494 0.10 -22.42 24.44
N TRP A 495 0.65 -23.04 23.39
CA TRP A 495 0.48 -24.47 23.14
C TRP A 495 1.14 -25.31 24.25
N GLU A 496 2.38 -24.98 24.64
CA GLU A 496 3.09 -25.70 25.71
C GLU A 496 2.31 -25.63 27.03
N LYS A 497 1.83 -24.43 27.39
CA LYS A 497 0.98 -24.24 28.58
C LYS A 497 -0.36 -24.99 28.48
N PHE A 498 -1.00 -25.00 27.29
CA PHE A 498 -2.23 -25.75 27.07
C PHE A 498 -2.01 -27.26 27.20
N GLN A 499 -0.90 -27.78 26.67
CA GLN A 499 -0.55 -29.20 26.75
C GLN A 499 -0.23 -29.63 28.19
N GLU A 500 0.40 -28.75 28.97
CA GLU A 500 0.66 -28.98 30.39
C GLU A 500 -0.65 -28.98 31.21
N THR A 501 -1.57 -28.07 30.91
CA THR A 501 -2.87 -27.96 31.59
C THR A 501 -3.83 -29.10 31.20
N TYR A 502 -3.82 -29.50 29.92
CA TYR A 502 -4.71 -30.52 29.36
C TYR A 502 -3.91 -31.55 28.52
N PRO A 503 -3.21 -32.51 29.16
CA PRO A 503 -2.36 -33.50 28.47
C PRO A 503 -3.12 -34.34 27.44
N ASN A 504 -4.40 -34.63 27.70
CA ASN A 504 -5.28 -35.42 26.83
C ASN A 504 -6.17 -34.56 25.90
N GLY A 505 -5.93 -33.24 25.86
CA GLY A 505 -6.75 -32.27 25.13
C GLY A 505 -6.57 -32.31 23.61
N LEU A 506 -6.57 -31.13 22.99
CA LEU A 506 -6.33 -30.98 21.55
C LEU A 506 -4.90 -31.37 21.18
N LYS A 507 -4.73 -31.98 20.00
CA LYS A 507 -3.40 -32.15 19.39
C LYS A 507 -2.89 -30.80 18.85
N ARG A 508 -1.57 -30.63 18.80
CA ARG A 508 -0.89 -29.39 18.37
C ARG A 508 -1.41 -28.80 17.07
N THR A 509 -1.63 -29.64 16.05
CA THR A 509 -2.15 -29.20 14.75
C THR A 509 -3.56 -28.66 14.87
N THR A 510 -4.45 -29.37 15.57
CA THR A 510 -5.83 -28.94 15.82
C THR A 510 -5.87 -27.64 16.64
N PHE A 511 -5.00 -27.51 17.64
CA PHE A 511 -4.87 -26.27 18.42
C PHE A 511 -4.52 -25.07 17.54
N TYR A 512 -3.55 -25.20 16.63
CA TYR A 512 -3.21 -24.11 15.71
C TYR A 512 -4.31 -23.81 14.70
N CYS A 513 -4.97 -24.83 14.14
CA CYS A 513 -6.10 -24.63 13.23
C CYS A 513 -7.25 -23.87 13.91
N GLN A 514 -7.52 -24.10 15.21
CA GLN A 514 -8.51 -23.32 15.97
C GLN A 514 -8.10 -21.85 16.18
N LEU A 515 -6.80 -21.55 16.11
CA LEU A 515 -6.25 -20.19 16.19
C LEU A 515 -6.10 -19.50 14.83
N GLU A 516 -6.53 -20.14 13.73
CA GLU A 516 -6.56 -19.53 12.41
C GLU A 516 -7.81 -18.65 12.26
N GLY A 517 -7.65 -17.48 11.61
CA GLY A 517 -8.71 -16.49 11.43
C GLY A 517 -8.49 -15.21 12.25
N ASN A 518 -9.46 -14.29 12.17
CA ASN A 518 -9.32 -12.94 12.72
C ASN A 518 -9.73 -12.82 14.20
N ARG A 519 -10.21 -13.89 14.83
CA ARG A 519 -10.62 -13.88 16.24
C ARG A 519 -9.43 -13.86 17.20
N TYR A 520 -8.37 -14.62 16.93
CA TYR A 520 -7.19 -14.72 17.81
C TYR A 520 -6.02 -13.92 17.24
N GLN A 521 -5.84 -12.70 17.72
CA GLN A 521 -4.86 -11.76 17.18
C GLN A 521 -3.68 -11.58 18.13
N TYR A 522 -2.49 -11.36 17.57
CA TYR A 522 -1.43 -10.75 18.35
C TYR A 522 -1.75 -9.28 18.57
N ARG A 523 -1.43 -8.77 19.75
CA ARG A 523 -1.77 -7.40 20.17
C ARG A 523 -1.05 -6.37 19.27
N GLU A 524 -1.70 -5.96 18.19
CA GLU A 524 -1.45 -4.67 17.54
C GLU A 524 -1.92 -3.55 18.49
N ASP A 525 -1.14 -2.49 18.56
CA ASP A 525 -1.12 -1.54 19.67
C ASP A 525 -2.48 -1.16 20.26
N MET A 526 -2.69 -1.55 21.52
CA MET A 526 -3.70 -0.95 22.39
C MET A 526 -3.08 0.21 23.18
N GLY A 527 -2.42 1.13 22.49
CA GLY A 527 -2.37 2.51 22.96
C GLY A 527 -3.78 3.08 22.85
N GLY A 528 -4.58 2.95 23.92
CA GLY A 528 -5.97 3.43 23.89
C GLY A 528 -6.97 2.87 24.91
N LEU A 529 -6.61 2.01 25.85
CA LEU A 529 -7.53 1.67 26.97
C LEU A 529 -7.02 2.17 28.32
N CYS A 530 -5.71 2.25 28.50
CA CYS A 530 -5.10 2.85 29.68
C CYS A 530 -4.28 4.06 29.23
N ALA A 531 -4.75 5.26 29.59
CA ALA A 531 -4.05 6.51 29.31
C ALA A 531 -2.64 6.50 29.91
N ILE A 532 -2.47 5.93 31.11
CA ILE A 532 -1.16 5.81 31.77
C ILE A 532 -0.22 4.93 30.93
N CYS A 533 -0.68 3.75 30.49
CA CYS A 533 0.14 2.87 29.65
C CYS A 533 0.54 3.54 28.32
N ASN A 534 -0.34 4.35 27.75
CA ASN A 534 -0.08 5.02 26.49
C ASN A 534 0.90 6.20 26.68
N THR A 535 0.55 7.15 27.55
CA THR A 535 1.29 8.40 27.74
C THR A 535 2.63 8.21 28.46
N TYR A 536 2.71 7.28 29.41
CA TYR A 536 3.90 7.08 30.25
C TYR A 536 4.72 5.87 29.82
N GLY A 537 4.14 4.93 29.07
CA GLY A 537 4.83 3.75 28.54
C GLY A 537 5.10 3.86 27.04
N TYR A 538 4.07 3.67 26.22
CA TYR A 538 4.22 3.45 24.79
C TYR A 538 4.75 4.67 24.03
N GLU A 539 4.18 5.86 24.28
CA GLU A 539 4.61 7.10 23.64
C GLU A 539 6.05 7.45 24.03
N VAL A 540 6.44 7.22 25.29
CA VAL A 540 7.78 7.51 25.80
C VAL A 540 8.85 6.70 25.07
N PHE A 541 8.60 5.41 24.78
CA PHE A 541 9.52 4.63 23.94
C PHE A 541 9.63 5.16 22.51
N GLY A 542 8.56 5.74 21.96
CA GLY A 542 8.60 6.44 20.68
C GLY A 542 9.47 7.71 20.74
N TYR A 543 9.27 8.54 21.77
CA TYR A 543 10.08 9.74 22.00
C TYR A 543 11.55 9.42 22.25
N LEU A 544 11.86 8.36 23.01
CA LEU A 544 13.22 7.89 23.25
C LEU A 544 13.91 7.46 21.95
N LYS A 545 13.25 6.70 21.08
CA LYS A 545 13.82 6.32 19.78
C LYS A 545 14.11 7.54 18.90
N ASN A 546 13.18 8.50 18.85
CA ASN A 546 13.39 9.75 18.10
C ASN A 546 14.56 10.57 18.68
N LEU A 547 14.69 10.63 20.01
CA LEU A 547 15.80 11.32 20.67
C LEU A 547 17.14 10.65 20.34
N ILE A 548 17.20 9.31 20.43
CA ILE A 548 18.40 8.54 20.06
C ILE A 548 18.78 8.79 18.59
N GLN A 549 17.80 8.81 17.68
CA GLN A 549 18.04 9.07 16.27
C GLN A 549 18.53 10.50 15.98
N LYS A 550 18.11 11.46 16.81
CA LYS A 550 18.48 12.88 16.67
C LYS A 550 19.87 13.18 17.23
N GLU A 551 20.19 12.64 18.40
CA GLU A 551 21.37 13.04 19.18
C GLU A 551 22.58 12.09 18.98
N VAL A 552 22.35 10.83 18.57
CA VAL A 552 23.44 9.86 18.37
C VAL A 552 23.79 9.75 16.89
N SER A 553 24.95 10.27 16.50
CA SER A 553 25.41 10.32 15.10
C SER A 553 26.01 9.00 14.59
N LEU A 554 26.63 8.20 15.48
CA LEU A 554 27.24 6.93 15.12
C LEU A 554 26.17 5.83 14.99
N MET A 555 25.97 5.33 13.76
CA MET A 555 24.92 4.35 13.45
C MET A 555 25.00 3.06 14.29
N GLU A 556 26.20 2.55 14.59
CA GLU A 556 26.35 1.34 15.38
C GLU A 556 25.84 1.51 16.83
N ILE A 557 26.22 2.63 17.46
CA ILE A 557 25.78 3.00 18.80
C ILE A 557 24.26 3.29 18.79
N GLN A 558 23.79 4.02 17.78
CA GLN A 558 22.38 4.33 17.60
C GLN A 558 21.53 3.05 17.51
N ASN A 559 21.92 2.10 16.65
CA ASN A 559 21.23 0.83 16.48
C ASN A 559 21.24 -0.01 17.76
N ASN A 560 22.35 -0.01 18.51
CA ASN A 560 22.45 -0.69 19.80
C ASN A 560 21.41 -0.14 20.80
N PHE A 561 21.34 1.19 20.98
CA PHE A 561 20.38 1.80 21.90
C PHE A 561 18.93 1.62 21.45
N ILE A 562 18.64 1.67 20.15
CA ILE A 562 17.29 1.37 19.64
C ILE A 562 16.92 -0.08 19.97
N GLN A 563 17.83 -1.03 19.77
CA GLN A 563 17.60 -2.43 20.10
C GLN A 563 17.38 -2.66 21.60
N ARG A 564 18.18 -2.00 22.46
CA ARG A 564 17.99 -2.02 23.93
C ARG A 564 16.62 -1.46 24.32
N ALA A 565 16.23 -0.31 23.77
CA ALA A 565 14.93 0.31 24.02
C ALA A 565 13.76 -0.60 23.59
N GLU A 566 13.89 -1.31 22.47
CA GLU A 566 12.88 -2.28 22.01
C GLU A 566 12.79 -3.51 22.92
N ASN A 567 13.92 -4.04 23.36
CA ASN A 567 13.96 -5.17 24.28
C ASN A 567 13.33 -4.80 25.63
N LEU A 568 13.67 -3.62 26.16
CA LEU A 568 13.09 -3.07 27.37
C LEU A 568 11.58 -2.86 27.23
N GLN A 569 11.13 -2.27 26.12
CA GLN A 569 9.71 -2.09 25.82
C GLN A 569 8.96 -3.43 25.80
N ARG A 570 9.55 -4.46 25.17
CA ARG A 570 8.97 -5.82 25.13
C ARG A 570 8.90 -6.45 26.52
N TYR A 571 9.97 -6.31 27.31
CA TYR A 571 10.04 -6.84 28.68
C TYR A 571 8.95 -6.24 29.57
N LEU A 572 8.89 -4.90 29.66
CA LEU A 572 7.89 -4.19 30.47
C LEU A 572 6.46 -4.49 30.02
N LYS A 573 6.23 -4.71 28.71
CA LYS A 573 4.90 -4.98 28.15
C LYS A 573 4.40 -6.41 28.36
N LYS A 574 5.29 -7.40 28.46
CA LYS A 574 4.91 -8.83 28.39
C LYS A 574 5.40 -9.69 29.55
N SER A 575 6.64 -9.47 29.98
CA SER A 575 7.34 -10.39 30.88
C SER A 575 7.40 -9.89 32.31
N TYR A 576 7.38 -8.57 32.52
CA TYR A 576 7.46 -7.98 33.85
C TYR A 576 6.30 -8.43 34.77
N GLU A 577 5.07 -8.46 34.25
CA GLU A 577 3.89 -8.92 35.03
C GLU A 577 4.04 -10.36 35.54
N GLN A 578 4.82 -11.22 34.86
CA GLN A 578 5.01 -12.63 35.21
C GLN A 578 6.01 -12.85 36.35
N LYS A 579 6.75 -11.82 36.75
CA LYS A 579 7.75 -11.91 37.82
C LYS A 579 7.12 -11.85 39.22
N PHE A 580 5.86 -11.43 39.31
CA PHE A 580 5.14 -11.34 40.57
C PHE A 580 4.43 -12.66 40.88
N THR A 581 4.58 -13.13 42.12
CA THR A 581 3.83 -14.28 42.64
C THR A 581 2.88 -13.81 43.75
N ILE A 582 1.59 -14.08 43.56
CA ILE A 582 0.51 -13.78 44.50
C ILE A 582 -0.25 -15.08 44.70
N SER A 583 -0.51 -15.45 45.95
CA SER A 583 -1.27 -16.68 46.24
C SER A 583 -2.75 -16.50 45.91
N GLU A 584 -3.49 -17.61 45.81
CA GLU A 584 -4.90 -17.62 45.43
C GLU A 584 -5.78 -16.80 46.39
N ASN A 585 -5.44 -16.76 47.66
CA ASN A 585 -6.08 -15.91 48.68
C ASN A 585 -5.59 -14.44 48.68
N GLY A 586 -4.89 -14.01 47.63
CA GLY A 586 -4.45 -12.61 47.48
C GLY A 586 -3.25 -12.20 48.33
N THR A 587 -2.68 -13.09 49.16
CA THR A 587 -1.52 -12.72 49.97
C THR A 587 -0.24 -12.61 49.13
N THR A 588 0.58 -11.61 49.44
CA THR A 588 1.89 -11.40 48.84
C THR A 588 2.98 -11.91 49.77
N ARG A 589 4.10 -12.37 49.19
CA ARG A 589 5.27 -12.83 49.94
C ARG A 589 6.48 -11.99 49.57
N HIS A 590 7.48 -12.03 50.43
CA HIS A 590 8.78 -11.40 50.14
C HIS A 590 9.43 -12.10 48.93
N ASP A 591 9.92 -11.30 48.00
CA ASP A 591 10.76 -11.75 46.89
C ASP A 591 12.20 -11.29 47.13
N PRO A 592 13.22 -12.16 46.95
CA PRO A 592 14.62 -11.77 47.09
C PRO A 592 15.06 -10.64 46.15
N CYS A 593 14.34 -10.39 45.05
CA CYS A 593 14.57 -9.29 44.14
C CYS A 593 13.70 -8.08 44.49
N ILE A 594 14.34 -6.94 44.76
CA ILE A 594 13.66 -5.69 45.17
C ILE A 594 12.60 -5.22 44.14
N ASN A 595 12.88 -5.39 42.84
CA ASN A 595 11.97 -4.98 41.76
C ASN A 595 10.74 -5.90 41.60
N HIS A 596 10.74 -7.07 42.23
CA HIS A 596 9.64 -8.05 42.19
C HIS A 596 8.91 -8.18 43.53
N CYS A 597 9.42 -7.57 44.60
CA CYS A 597 8.82 -7.64 45.93
C CYS A 597 7.66 -6.65 46.09
N LEU A 598 6.43 -7.16 45.99
CA LEU A 598 5.21 -6.35 46.19
C LEU A 598 5.13 -5.73 47.60
N LEU A 599 5.53 -6.49 48.63
CA LEU A 599 5.55 -5.98 50.01
C LEU A 599 6.49 -4.77 50.14
N TYR A 600 7.63 -4.77 49.46
CA TYR A 600 8.55 -3.63 49.41
C TYR A 600 7.92 -2.46 48.66
N ALA A 601 7.28 -2.70 47.52
CA ALA A 601 6.58 -1.66 46.76
C ALA A 601 5.46 -0.97 47.56
N PHE A 602 4.85 -1.67 48.53
CA PHE A 602 3.85 -1.13 49.45
C PHE A 602 4.42 -0.56 50.76
N GLY A 603 5.74 -0.63 50.96
CA GLY A 603 6.41 -0.12 52.18
C GLY A 603 6.22 -1.00 53.41
N THR A 604 5.98 -2.30 53.24
CA THR A 604 5.66 -3.27 54.32
C THR A 604 6.69 -4.40 54.45
N CYS A 605 7.84 -4.30 53.77
CA CYS A 605 8.87 -5.33 53.77
C CYS A 605 10.17 -4.84 54.39
N ASP A 606 10.55 -5.41 55.52
CA ASP A 606 11.81 -5.12 56.22
C ASP A 606 12.92 -6.15 55.94
N LYS A 607 12.66 -7.14 55.07
CA LYS A 607 13.62 -8.20 54.71
C LYS A 607 14.63 -7.71 53.66
N LEU A 608 15.84 -8.27 53.71
CA LEU A 608 16.93 -7.98 52.76
C LEU A 608 16.62 -8.55 51.37
N HIS A 609 16.91 -7.76 50.32
CA HIS A 609 16.73 -8.15 48.91
C HIS A 609 18.10 -8.40 48.28
N THR A 610 18.54 -9.65 48.23
CA THR A 610 19.90 -10.05 47.81
C THR A 610 20.04 -10.32 46.32
N GLN A 611 18.94 -10.38 45.56
CA GLN A 611 18.96 -10.71 44.13
C GLN A 611 18.68 -9.49 43.25
N ILE A 612 19.38 -9.42 42.12
CA ILE A 612 19.20 -8.40 41.09
C ILE A 612 18.64 -9.07 39.84
N CYS A 613 17.53 -8.55 39.32
CA CYS A 613 17.01 -8.95 38.02
C CYS A 613 17.65 -8.08 36.94
N ASN A 614 18.45 -8.70 36.06
CA ASN A 614 19.17 -7.99 34.99
C ASN A 614 18.20 -7.26 34.05
N GLU A 615 17.04 -7.83 33.76
CA GLU A 615 16.04 -7.23 32.88
C GLU A 615 15.37 -6.00 33.51
N CYS A 616 15.15 -6.01 34.84
CA CYS A 616 14.68 -4.83 35.56
C CYS A 616 15.79 -3.78 35.72
N GLN A 617 17.03 -4.23 35.93
CA GLN A 617 18.20 -3.38 36.03
C GLN A 617 18.49 -2.64 34.71
N GLU A 618 18.15 -3.27 33.58
CA GLU A 618 18.32 -2.69 32.25
C GLU A 618 17.62 -1.35 32.09
N LEU A 619 16.48 -1.12 32.77
CA LEU A 619 15.82 0.18 32.78
C LEU A 619 16.78 1.29 33.26
N PHE A 620 17.47 1.06 34.37
CA PHE A 620 18.34 2.04 35.00
C PHE A 620 19.70 2.16 34.29
N THR A 621 20.29 1.03 33.88
CA THR A 621 21.57 1.04 33.13
C THR A 621 21.40 1.69 31.76
N PHE A 622 20.28 1.47 31.07
CA PHE A 622 19.95 2.13 29.81
C PHE A 622 19.99 3.65 29.92
N PHE A 623 19.31 4.22 30.91
CA PHE A 623 19.31 5.68 31.12
C PHE A 623 20.68 6.20 31.54
N ASN A 624 21.40 5.48 32.40
CA ASN A 624 22.75 5.87 32.83
C ASN A 624 23.76 5.88 31.68
N ASP A 625 23.69 4.90 30.78
CA ASP A 625 24.56 4.85 29.60
C ASP A 625 24.17 5.92 28.58
N LEU A 626 22.88 6.14 28.39
CA LEU A 626 22.38 7.11 27.42
C LEU A 626 22.69 8.55 27.85
N LYS A 627 22.64 8.86 29.15
CA LYS A 627 23.06 10.15 29.74
C LYS A 627 24.52 10.51 29.44
N LYS A 628 25.40 9.53 29.22
CA LYS A 628 26.82 9.77 28.91
C LYS A 628 27.06 10.21 27.47
N ILE A 629 26.08 10.00 26.58
CA ILE A 629 26.25 10.13 25.13
C ILE A 629 25.38 11.25 24.56
N ILE A 630 24.23 11.52 25.18
CA ILE A 630 23.31 12.58 24.74
C ILE A 630 23.83 13.97 25.17
N GLY A 631 23.59 14.98 24.33
CA GLY A 631 23.93 16.37 24.61
C GLY A 631 23.22 16.95 25.84
N LEU A 632 23.86 17.92 26.50
CA LEU A 632 23.37 18.58 27.73
C LEU A 632 21.93 19.10 27.61
N ASP A 633 21.57 19.66 26.45
CA ASP A 633 20.25 20.25 26.19
C ASP A 633 19.09 19.23 26.23
N SER A 634 19.38 17.94 26.09
CA SER A 634 18.39 16.86 26.07
C SER A 634 18.33 16.04 27.38
N LEU A 635 19.14 16.39 28.39
CA LEU A 635 19.18 15.67 29.67
C LEU A 635 17.89 15.85 30.48
N ASP A 636 17.25 17.01 30.41
CA ASP A 636 15.98 17.28 31.10
C ASP A 636 14.84 16.44 30.51
N ASP A 637 14.75 16.38 29.18
CA ASP A 637 13.80 15.51 28.48
C ASP A 637 14.03 14.04 28.84
N LEU A 638 15.28 13.62 28.88
CA LEU A 638 15.64 12.25 29.23
C LEU A 638 15.25 11.90 30.67
N LYS A 639 15.42 12.83 31.62
CA LYS A 639 14.96 12.68 33.01
C LYS A 639 13.45 12.55 33.09
N ILE A 640 12.71 13.38 32.33
CA ILE A 640 11.25 13.27 32.24
C ILE A 640 10.83 11.90 31.69
N TYR A 641 11.53 11.37 30.69
CA TYR A 641 11.24 10.05 30.13
C TYR A 641 11.53 8.92 31.13
N GLU A 642 12.62 9.02 31.89
CA GLU A 642 12.96 8.08 32.95
C GLU A 642 11.87 8.05 34.03
N GLU A 643 11.47 9.21 34.55
CA GLU A 643 10.40 9.34 35.55
C GLU A 643 9.07 8.78 35.04
N LYS A 644 8.73 9.03 33.76
CA LYS A 644 7.52 8.47 33.15
C LYS A 644 7.57 6.95 33.06
N LEU A 645 8.70 6.36 32.66
CA LEU A 645 8.83 4.91 32.59
C LEU A 645 8.84 4.25 33.97
N ILE A 646 9.40 4.90 34.99
CA ILE A 646 9.28 4.45 36.39
C ILE A 646 7.82 4.48 36.84
N TYR A 647 7.07 5.53 36.51
CA TYR A 647 5.63 5.58 36.80
C TYR A 647 4.86 4.47 36.07
N TYR A 648 5.23 4.19 34.82
CA TYR A 648 4.68 3.08 34.05
C TYR A 648 4.97 1.71 34.69
N LEU A 649 6.18 1.50 35.20
CA LEU A 649 6.57 0.31 35.96
C LEU A 649 5.67 0.12 37.19
N SER A 650 5.54 1.16 38.02
CA SER A 650 4.67 1.17 39.20
C SER A 650 3.20 0.89 38.86
N HIS A 651 2.73 1.43 37.74
CA HIS A 651 1.38 1.16 37.24
C HIS A 651 1.19 -0.32 36.85
N GLN A 652 2.17 -0.96 36.19
CA GLN A 652 2.09 -2.40 35.91
C GLN A 652 2.07 -3.22 37.20
N THR A 653 2.95 -2.91 38.16
CA THR A 653 3.00 -3.59 39.47
C THR A 653 1.66 -3.53 40.20
N ARG A 654 1.09 -2.33 40.32
CA ARG A 654 -0.23 -2.13 40.93
C ARG A 654 -1.33 -2.93 40.21
N LYS A 655 -1.31 -2.93 38.88
CA LYS A 655 -2.30 -3.62 38.06
C LYS A 655 -2.27 -5.15 38.28
N VAL A 656 -1.09 -5.75 38.38
CA VAL A 656 -0.94 -7.19 38.66
C VAL A 656 -1.53 -7.55 40.03
N TYR A 657 -1.21 -6.74 41.04
CA TYR A 657 -1.75 -6.93 42.38
C TYR A 657 -3.29 -6.82 42.40
N LEU A 658 -3.86 -5.73 41.88
CA LEU A 658 -5.31 -5.51 41.88
C LEU A 658 -6.09 -6.59 41.12
N ASN A 659 -5.55 -7.06 39.99
CA ASN A 659 -6.18 -8.16 39.23
C ASN A 659 -6.24 -9.46 40.03
N SER A 660 -5.25 -9.71 40.90
CA SER A 660 -5.21 -10.91 41.74
C SER A 660 -6.13 -10.76 42.95
N GLN A 661 -6.24 -9.55 43.52
CA GLN A 661 -7.17 -9.27 44.63
C GLN A 661 -8.62 -9.55 44.25
N PHE A 662 -9.05 -9.22 43.04
CA PHE A 662 -10.43 -9.47 42.61
C PHE A 662 -10.82 -10.96 42.72
N ASN A 663 -9.95 -11.86 42.27
CA ASN A 663 -10.19 -13.30 42.37
C ASN A 663 -10.17 -13.77 43.83
N ALA A 664 -9.25 -13.27 44.64
CA ALA A 664 -9.17 -13.58 46.06
C ALA A 664 -10.45 -13.16 46.81
N THR A 665 -10.95 -11.95 46.56
CA THR A 665 -12.20 -11.46 47.16
C THR A 665 -13.40 -12.29 46.73
N ILE A 666 -13.46 -12.75 45.47
CA ILE A 666 -14.51 -13.67 45.02
C ILE A 666 -14.45 -15.02 45.75
N LEU A 667 -13.25 -15.55 46.01
CA LEU A 667 -13.09 -16.80 46.75
C LEU A 667 -13.55 -16.68 48.21
N GLU A 668 -13.34 -15.51 48.84
CA GLU A 668 -13.76 -15.20 50.20
C GLU A 668 -15.26 -14.84 50.33
N LEU A 669 -15.96 -14.63 49.21
CA LEU A 669 -17.38 -14.26 49.22
C LEU A 669 -18.24 -15.38 49.84
N ASP A 670 -18.99 -15.04 50.88
CA ASP A 670 -19.95 -15.91 51.55
C ASP A 670 -21.41 -15.52 51.21
N GLU A 671 -22.38 -16.22 51.77
CA GLU A 671 -23.82 -15.98 51.53
C GLU A 671 -24.33 -14.63 52.09
N LYS A 672 -23.54 -13.96 52.94
CA LYS A 672 -23.91 -12.69 53.59
C LYS A 672 -23.19 -11.49 52.98
N GLY A 673 -22.17 -11.73 52.16
CA GLY A 673 -21.37 -10.71 51.49
C GLY A 673 -21.85 -10.38 50.07
N ALA A 674 -21.43 -9.21 49.59
CA ALA A 674 -21.56 -8.81 48.19
C ALA A 674 -20.28 -8.09 47.74
N ILE A 675 -19.90 -8.28 46.48
CA ILE A 675 -18.79 -7.54 45.84
C ILE A 675 -19.36 -6.59 44.80
N PHE A 676 -18.99 -5.32 44.91
CA PHE A 676 -19.38 -4.28 43.97
C PHE A 676 -18.20 -3.97 43.05
N LEU A 677 -18.37 -4.23 41.75
CA LEU A 677 -17.44 -3.79 40.72
C LEU A 677 -18.06 -2.63 39.96
N VAL A 678 -17.50 -1.44 40.15
CA VAL A 678 -18.00 -0.20 39.57
C VAL A 678 -17.07 0.24 38.45
N ASP A 679 -17.60 0.35 37.23
CA ASP A 679 -16.83 0.89 36.10
C ASP A 679 -17.71 1.72 35.16
N TYR A 680 -17.09 2.52 34.29
CA TYR A 680 -17.81 3.26 33.26
C TYR A 680 -18.14 2.33 32.07
N LYS A 681 -19.40 2.29 31.66
CA LYS A 681 -19.84 1.54 30.48
C LYS A 681 -19.77 2.38 29.21
N MET A 682 -20.16 3.65 29.29
CA MET A 682 -20.14 4.59 28.16
C MET A 682 -20.13 6.04 28.65
N LYS A 683 -19.61 6.97 27.84
CA LYS A 683 -19.86 8.40 28.02
C LYS A 683 -20.70 8.93 26.86
N ILE A 684 -21.80 9.62 27.18
CA ILE A 684 -22.60 10.33 26.19
C ILE A 684 -22.17 11.79 26.17
N LEU A 685 -21.80 12.27 24.98
CA LEU A 685 -21.48 13.66 24.70
C LEU A 685 -22.66 14.30 23.95
N PRO A 686 -23.26 15.40 24.46
CA PRO A 686 -24.21 16.18 23.68
C PRO A 686 -23.54 16.74 22.40
N GLN A 687 -24.23 16.61 21.26
CA GLN A 687 -23.69 16.83 19.91
C GLN A 687 -23.35 18.30 19.58
N THR A 688 -22.13 18.76 19.86
CA THR A 688 -21.36 19.57 18.89
C THR A 688 -19.87 19.25 19.01
N ALA A 689 -19.03 19.32 17.97
CA ALA A 689 -18.98 18.43 16.80
C ALA A 689 -17.53 18.13 16.33
N ARG A 690 -16.47 18.72 16.93
CA ARG A 690 -15.08 18.42 16.57
C ARG A 690 -14.14 18.58 17.77
N GLU A 691 -13.79 17.45 18.37
CA GLU A 691 -12.56 17.29 19.14
C GLU A 691 -11.79 16.11 18.55
N THR A 692 -10.47 16.12 18.69
CA THR A 692 -9.62 15.09 18.10
C THR A 692 -9.65 13.84 18.96
N LYS A 693 -9.26 12.70 18.41
CA LYS A 693 -9.28 11.40 19.12
C LYS A 693 -8.46 11.40 20.42
N GLN A 694 -7.56 12.39 20.59
CA GLN A 694 -6.70 12.59 21.76
C GLN A 694 -7.45 13.23 22.94
N ASP A 695 -8.54 13.97 22.67
CA ASP A 695 -9.35 14.69 23.67
C ASP A 695 -10.42 13.80 24.35
N PHE A 696 -10.62 12.57 23.86
CA PHE A 696 -11.58 11.58 24.40
C PHE A 696 -11.44 11.30 25.91
N TYR A 697 -10.25 11.51 26.47
CA TYR A 697 -9.95 11.21 27.89
C TYR A 697 -10.16 12.41 28.83
N GLY A 698 -10.51 13.59 28.30
CA GLY A 698 -10.73 14.80 29.09
C GLY A 698 -12.11 14.85 29.72
N LYS A 699 -12.34 14.12 30.82
CA LYS A 699 -13.36 14.33 31.89
C LYS A 699 -14.63 15.18 31.62
N LYS A 700 -15.25 15.13 30.44
CA LYS A 700 -16.50 15.86 30.11
C LYS A 700 -17.47 14.94 29.37
N GLY A 701 -18.77 15.06 29.67
CA GLY A 701 -19.84 14.16 29.22
C GLY A 701 -20.57 13.48 30.37
N TRP A 702 -21.79 12.99 30.13
CA TRP A 702 -22.53 12.18 31.10
C TRP A 702 -21.98 10.76 31.08
N SER A 703 -21.52 10.30 32.24
CA SER A 703 -20.96 8.95 32.36
C SER A 703 -22.09 7.99 32.74
N LEU A 704 -22.33 7.01 31.86
CA LEU A 704 -23.08 5.82 32.20
C LEU A 704 -22.11 4.91 32.95
N HIS A 705 -22.35 4.78 34.25
CA HIS A 705 -21.64 3.83 35.08
C HIS A 705 -22.44 2.54 35.18
N SER A 706 -21.75 1.43 35.31
CA SER A 706 -22.34 0.13 35.61
C SER A 706 -21.74 -0.39 36.91
N VAL A 707 -22.62 -0.76 37.83
CA VAL A 707 -22.28 -1.47 39.06
C VAL A 707 -22.64 -2.92 38.86
N LEU A 708 -21.64 -3.80 38.86
CA LEU A 708 -21.84 -5.24 38.90
C LEU A 708 -21.81 -5.70 40.36
N VAL A 709 -22.91 -6.27 40.82
CA VAL A 709 -23.06 -6.82 42.17
C VAL A 709 -22.94 -8.33 42.09
N TYR A 710 -21.89 -8.86 42.70
CA TYR A 710 -21.65 -10.28 42.83
C TYR A 710 -22.15 -10.73 44.21
N THR A 711 -23.09 -11.67 44.23
CA THR A 711 -23.58 -12.33 45.44
C THR A 711 -23.40 -13.84 45.31
N LYS A 712 -23.28 -14.54 46.44
CA LYS A 712 -23.20 -16.00 46.46
C LYS A 712 -24.50 -16.57 47.00
N SER A 713 -25.15 -17.40 46.20
CA SER A 713 -26.32 -18.15 46.64
C SER A 713 -25.91 -19.34 47.52
N SER A 714 -26.86 -19.87 48.28
CA SER A 714 -26.66 -21.03 49.17
C SER A 714 -26.15 -22.30 48.48
N ASN A 715 -26.27 -22.38 47.15
CA ASN A 715 -25.71 -23.46 46.34
C ASN A 715 -24.27 -23.18 45.85
N SER A 716 -23.57 -22.20 46.43
CA SER A 716 -22.25 -21.73 45.99
C SER A 716 -22.19 -21.18 44.56
N GLN A 717 -23.34 -20.94 43.91
CA GLN A 717 -23.37 -20.26 42.62
C GLN A 717 -23.28 -18.75 42.80
N ILE A 718 -22.35 -18.13 42.08
CA ILE A 718 -22.21 -16.67 41.99
C ILE A 718 -23.32 -16.14 41.10
N ARG A 719 -24.12 -15.20 41.62
CA ARG A 719 -25.09 -14.40 40.87
C ARG A 719 -24.50 -13.02 40.62
N ILE A 720 -24.67 -12.53 39.39
CA ILE A 720 -24.17 -11.22 38.97
C ILE A 720 -25.36 -10.40 38.50
N GLU A 721 -25.59 -9.26 39.15
CA GLU A 721 -26.59 -8.29 38.76
C GLU A 721 -25.90 -7.01 38.31
N ALA A 722 -26.43 -6.38 37.25
CA ALA A 722 -25.87 -5.16 36.68
C ALA A 722 -26.83 -3.99 36.87
N PHE A 723 -26.38 -2.94 37.51
CA PHE A 723 -27.12 -1.70 37.72
C PHE A 723 -26.46 -0.58 36.92
N ASP A 724 -27.16 -0.08 35.92
CA ASP A 724 -26.70 1.03 35.08
C ASP A 724 -27.20 2.35 35.68
N HIS A 725 -26.29 3.28 35.97
CA HIS A 725 -26.61 4.56 36.57
C HIS A 725 -25.96 5.73 35.82
N TRP A 726 -26.74 6.78 35.56
CA TRP A 726 -26.24 8.01 34.98
C TRP A 726 -25.71 8.92 36.07
N SER A 727 -24.43 9.30 35.99
CA SER A 727 -23.89 10.29 36.92
C SER A 727 -23.02 11.33 36.23
N CYS A 728 -23.13 12.56 36.75
CA CYS A 728 -22.23 13.66 36.45
C CYS A 728 -20.93 13.55 37.26
N ASP A 729 -20.87 12.70 38.28
CA ASP A 729 -19.65 12.43 39.03
C ASP A 729 -18.74 11.48 38.26
N ALA A 730 -17.49 11.91 38.08
CA ALA A 730 -16.44 11.17 37.42
C ALA A 730 -15.46 10.52 38.42
N LYS A 731 -15.69 10.70 39.73
CA LYS A 731 -14.90 10.07 40.80
C LYS A 731 -15.49 8.70 41.12
N GLN A 732 -14.65 7.67 41.06
CA GLN A 732 -14.98 6.32 41.50
C GLN A 732 -14.63 6.19 42.99
N ASP A 733 -15.37 6.86 43.87
CA ASP A 733 -15.21 6.74 45.32
C ASP A 733 -16.36 5.95 45.98
N ALA A 734 -16.23 5.68 47.27
CA ALA A 734 -17.22 4.93 48.04
C ALA A 734 -18.59 5.64 48.07
N TRP A 735 -18.61 6.97 47.96
CA TRP A 735 -19.83 7.77 47.99
C TRP A 735 -20.58 7.69 46.66
N PHE A 736 -19.84 7.66 45.55
CA PHE A 736 -20.39 7.35 44.24
C PHE A 736 -21.00 5.93 44.18
N THR A 737 -20.31 4.94 44.76
CA THR A 737 -20.79 3.56 44.80
C THR A 737 -22.07 3.42 45.63
N ALA A 738 -22.15 4.11 46.77
CA ALA A 738 -23.34 4.11 47.62
C ALA A 738 -24.53 4.83 46.95
N SER A 739 -24.30 5.98 46.31
CA SER A 739 -25.37 6.75 45.63
C SER A 739 -25.94 6.05 44.40
N SER A 740 -25.13 5.31 43.65
CA SER A 740 -25.58 4.56 42.47
C SER A 740 -26.48 3.36 42.80
N LEU A 741 -26.49 2.88 44.05
CA LEU A 741 -27.36 1.80 44.52
C LEU A 741 -28.71 2.29 45.09
N HIS A 742 -28.83 3.58 45.38
CA HIS A 742 -30.04 4.21 45.94
C HIS A 742 -30.95 4.89 44.89
N GLY A 743 -30.54 4.86 43.61
CA GLY A 743 -31.20 5.56 42.51
C GLY A 743 -32.47 4.89 41.99
#